data_AF-A0A0F8EMI7-F1
#
_entry.id   AF-A0A0F8EMI7-F1
#
_cell.length_a   1.000
_cell.length_b   1.000
_cell.length_c   1.000
_cell.angle_alpha   90.00
_cell.angle_beta   90.00
_cell.angle_gamma   90.00
#
_symmetry.space_group_name_H-M   'P 1'
#
loop_
_entity.id
_entity.type
_entity.pdbx_description
1 polymer ?
#
loop_
_entity_poly.entity_id
_entity_poly.type
_entity_poly.pdbx_seq_one_letter_code
_entity_poly.pdbx_strand_id
1 'polypeptide(L)'
;MHKKFLATNAPIYETMNKNIDKFINFISNPFYFFVLTLFFLIITITFSFIILNQITFFTNHLPLFNFEFLKNNDSFLKGLPDKIGLILSSSSTILAIVFAISQISITSISEKYTPYVLNKYIEDIDTKISFFGLIITVIASTLFLYINELLSSTGNYIWSIFLISIFLISLAHLVKYFYFVFSLINPLSFSSIMSDTILTNVGFIKNKNLGEKAEVVLYSMDYISESSLIVYSAIYGIKSYEKEEIIEVLPYFEEIENWTISMGDVSIKSIQSCELNTARDYIDKLQNVFRHELTTYNSMWTLQYILNSFGNILKFAFRSTDDIRFMVMSKYLEIPSIFIASSQTFPSKKIFYSYDLFLKKLFDLNKFIIDKNDYDLFKDEVNGISLAIYLQEIEGLKESIESNLDELFVGFDSDIESKVNDVKLLIKHDLMTNFSNIITYESIFQKIHDVFLSNPSNPECSTYESKFKELEKEIFDFYICSKINLLFLVIGSYCIFVGRENNKDSLKYLKLLWFYTVPEDSDTSWGNTVPVPSDLEFLFNMLFFGGTRNNNYWYESYHFEGYHGSKPYIIKYVLLRVTYLLHRGKNFTINISRSISKSELVYKRLFITTFISQTEELLGCCDRLISESKEWDSFFPKIEQSTQLFQHTKEWISAKEKEFESILEEIKKI
;
A
#
# COMPACT_ATOMS: atom_id res chain seq x y z
N MET A 1 -7.31 -42.83 -16.59
CA MET A 1 -8.65 -42.26 -16.91
C MET A 1 -8.66 -40.74 -16.90
N HIS A 2 -8.13 -40.07 -15.87
CA HIS A 2 -8.20 -38.60 -15.75
C HIS A 2 -7.43 -37.82 -16.84
N LYS A 3 -6.20 -38.25 -17.20
CA LYS A 3 -5.45 -37.67 -18.35
C LYS A 3 -6.17 -37.82 -19.70
N LYS A 4 -6.95 -38.89 -19.87
CA LYS A 4 -7.71 -39.14 -21.11
C LYS A 4 -8.97 -38.29 -21.17
N PHE A 5 -9.61 -38.01 -20.02
CA PHE A 5 -10.77 -37.12 -19.89
C PHE A 5 -10.40 -35.65 -20.11
N LEU A 6 -9.25 -35.19 -19.58
CA LEU A 6 -8.75 -33.84 -19.80
C LEU A 6 -8.32 -33.61 -21.25
N ALA A 7 -7.67 -34.59 -21.89
CA ALA A 7 -7.25 -34.51 -23.29
C ALA A 7 -8.44 -34.44 -24.28
N THR A 8 -9.58 -35.08 -23.97
CA THR A 8 -10.78 -35.03 -24.83
C THR A 8 -11.61 -33.75 -24.64
N ASN A 9 -11.56 -33.12 -23.46
CA ASN A 9 -12.43 -31.98 -23.14
C ASN A 9 -11.74 -30.61 -23.21
N ALA A 10 -10.41 -30.56 -23.14
CA ALA A 10 -9.63 -29.32 -23.32
C ALA A 10 -10.01 -28.50 -24.58
N PRO A 11 -10.16 -29.10 -25.78
CA PRO A 11 -10.54 -28.32 -26.97
C PRO A 11 -11.98 -27.78 -26.89
N ILE A 12 -12.87 -28.45 -26.14
CA ILE A 12 -14.25 -27.99 -25.95
C ILE A 12 -14.26 -26.78 -25.01
N TYR A 13 -13.52 -26.83 -23.89
CA TYR A 13 -13.40 -25.70 -22.96
C TYR A 13 -12.70 -24.50 -23.60
N GLU A 14 -11.67 -24.73 -24.40
CA GLU A 14 -10.95 -23.66 -25.10
C GLU A 14 -11.83 -23.00 -26.17
N THR A 15 -12.62 -23.80 -26.91
CA THR A 15 -13.60 -23.27 -27.88
C THR A 15 -14.74 -22.52 -27.18
N MET A 16 -15.18 -23.00 -26.02
CA MET A 16 -16.25 -22.39 -25.23
C MET A 16 -15.79 -21.07 -24.61
N ASN A 17 -14.59 -21.01 -24.01
CA ASN A 17 -14.00 -19.77 -23.50
C ASN A 17 -13.74 -18.77 -24.64
N LYS A 18 -13.21 -19.21 -25.78
CA LYS A 18 -13.00 -18.32 -26.94
C LYS A 18 -14.30 -17.75 -27.51
N ASN A 19 -15.40 -18.51 -27.44
CA ASN A 19 -16.72 -18.03 -27.83
C ASN A 19 -17.34 -17.12 -26.77
N ILE A 20 -17.11 -17.39 -25.48
CA ILE A 20 -17.52 -16.52 -24.37
C ILE A 20 -16.75 -15.19 -24.43
N ASP A 21 -15.44 -15.19 -24.64
CA ASP A 21 -14.63 -13.97 -24.77
C ASP A 21 -15.00 -13.16 -26.01
N LYS A 22 -15.32 -13.83 -27.13
CA LYS A 22 -15.88 -13.16 -28.31
C LYS A 22 -17.26 -12.57 -28.05
N PHE A 23 -18.11 -13.25 -27.29
CA PHE A 23 -19.44 -12.78 -26.92
C PHE A 23 -19.37 -11.62 -25.93
N ILE A 24 -18.48 -11.69 -24.94
CA ILE A 24 -18.17 -10.60 -24.00
C ILE A 24 -17.61 -9.41 -24.77
N ASN A 25 -16.61 -9.59 -25.64
CA ASN A 25 -16.09 -8.49 -26.46
C ASN A 25 -17.13 -7.91 -27.44
N PHE A 26 -18.08 -8.73 -27.90
CA PHE A 26 -19.20 -8.27 -28.72
C PHE A 26 -20.20 -7.42 -27.91
N ILE A 27 -20.53 -7.82 -26.68
CA ILE A 27 -21.46 -7.10 -25.80
C ILE A 27 -20.81 -5.85 -25.17
N SER A 28 -19.54 -5.93 -24.80
CA SER A 28 -18.78 -4.85 -24.17
C SER A 28 -18.41 -3.74 -25.15
N ASN A 29 -18.57 -3.95 -26.45
CA ASN A 29 -18.36 -2.91 -27.43
C ASN A 29 -19.57 -1.94 -27.42
N PRO A 30 -19.40 -0.69 -26.96
CA PRO A 30 -20.49 0.28 -26.85
C PRO A 30 -21.18 0.54 -28.20
N PHE A 31 -20.50 0.29 -29.32
CA PHE A 31 -21.09 0.37 -30.65
C PHE A 31 -22.16 -0.70 -30.90
N TYR A 32 -21.93 -1.97 -30.54
CA TYR A 32 -22.90 -3.04 -30.80
C TYR A 32 -24.11 -2.97 -29.87
N PHE A 33 -23.90 -2.60 -28.61
CA PHE A 33 -25.01 -2.34 -27.68
C PHE A 33 -25.83 -1.12 -28.13
N PHE A 34 -25.18 -0.05 -28.59
CA PHE A 34 -25.84 1.11 -29.19
C PHE A 34 -26.63 0.71 -30.44
N VAL A 35 -26.07 -0.11 -31.33
CA VAL A 35 -26.75 -0.63 -32.53
C VAL A 35 -27.96 -1.48 -32.17
N LEU A 36 -27.87 -2.34 -31.15
CA LEU A 36 -29.00 -3.17 -30.70
C LEU A 36 -30.11 -2.30 -30.07
N THR A 37 -29.74 -1.32 -29.26
CA THR A 37 -30.68 -0.37 -28.66
C THR A 37 -31.35 0.51 -29.72
N LEU A 38 -30.56 0.99 -30.69
CA LEU A 38 -31.04 1.74 -31.85
C LEU A 38 -31.96 0.88 -32.73
N PHE A 39 -31.67 -0.42 -32.88
CA PHE A 39 -32.52 -1.36 -33.60
C PHE A 39 -33.89 -1.53 -32.94
N PHE A 40 -33.94 -1.72 -31.62
CA PHE A 40 -35.21 -1.80 -30.88
C PHE A 40 -35.96 -0.46 -30.87
N LEU A 41 -35.24 0.66 -30.79
CA LEU A 41 -35.82 2.00 -30.91
C LEU A 41 -36.42 2.21 -32.31
N ILE A 42 -35.71 1.83 -33.37
CA ILE A 42 -36.20 1.91 -34.76
C ILE A 42 -37.43 1.04 -34.94
N ILE A 43 -37.45 -0.20 -34.42
CA ILE A 43 -38.64 -1.06 -34.48
C ILE A 43 -39.82 -0.37 -33.79
N THR A 44 -39.60 0.17 -32.59
CA THR A 44 -40.66 0.84 -31.81
C THR A 44 -41.18 2.09 -32.51
N ILE A 45 -40.29 2.93 -33.07
CA ILE A 45 -40.64 4.12 -33.85
C ILE A 45 -41.38 3.71 -35.14
N THR A 46 -40.90 2.69 -35.86
CA THR A 46 -41.51 2.22 -37.11
C THR A 46 -42.91 1.69 -36.84
N PHE A 47 -43.10 0.92 -35.77
CA PHE A 47 -44.42 0.43 -35.37
C PHE A 47 -45.34 1.57 -34.93
N SER A 48 -44.83 2.54 -34.17
CA SER A 48 -45.57 3.73 -33.77
C SER A 48 -45.97 4.58 -34.97
N PHE A 49 -45.10 4.70 -35.98
CA PHE A 49 -45.35 5.42 -37.22
C PHE A 49 -46.34 4.69 -38.13
N ILE A 50 -46.31 3.35 -38.19
CA ILE A 50 -47.34 2.55 -38.89
C ILE A 50 -48.71 2.78 -38.24
N ILE A 51 -48.79 2.76 -36.91
CA ILE A 51 -50.02 3.05 -36.18
C ILE A 51 -50.47 4.50 -36.44
N LEU A 52 -49.55 5.46 -36.38
CA LEU A 52 -49.87 6.86 -36.62
C LEU A 52 -50.34 7.09 -38.06
N ASN A 53 -49.65 6.57 -39.07
CA ASN A 53 -50.06 6.69 -40.47
C ASN A 53 -51.38 5.99 -40.75
N GLN A 54 -51.70 4.89 -40.07
CA GLN A 54 -53.03 4.31 -40.17
C GLN A 54 -54.08 5.27 -39.59
N ILE A 55 -53.83 5.87 -38.42
CA ILE A 55 -54.70 6.89 -37.83
C ILE A 55 -54.83 8.12 -38.77
N THR A 56 -53.73 8.63 -39.32
CA THR A 56 -53.72 9.80 -40.21
C THR A 56 -54.40 9.53 -41.56
N PHE A 57 -54.22 8.32 -42.11
CA PHE A 57 -54.93 7.85 -43.30
C PHE A 57 -56.44 7.79 -43.05
N PHE A 58 -56.86 7.32 -41.87
CA PHE A 58 -58.26 7.37 -41.46
C PHE A 58 -58.75 8.82 -41.30
N THR A 59 -57.98 9.73 -40.67
CA THR A 59 -58.42 11.13 -40.49
C THR A 59 -58.43 11.96 -41.78
N ASN A 60 -57.53 11.69 -42.73
CA ASN A 60 -57.40 12.46 -43.97
C ASN A 60 -58.32 11.96 -45.12
N HIS A 61 -58.86 10.74 -45.03
CA HIS A 61 -59.83 10.21 -46.00
C HIS A 61 -61.28 10.21 -45.48
N LEU A 62 -61.50 10.86 -44.34
CA LEU A 62 -62.83 11.17 -43.81
C LEU A 62 -63.24 12.59 -44.25
N PRO A 63 -64.13 12.76 -45.24
CA PRO A 63 -64.79 14.05 -45.43
C PRO A 63 -65.60 14.36 -44.17
N LEU A 64 -65.61 15.64 -43.78
CA LEU A 64 -66.24 16.19 -42.57
C LEU A 64 -67.48 15.39 -42.10
N PHE A 65 -67.35 14.81 -40.90
CA PHE A 65 -68.42 14.27 -40.05
C PHE A 65 -69.42 13.32 -40.72
N ASN A 66 -69.00 12.10 -41.04
CA ASN A 66 -69.94 10.98 -41.12
C ASN A 66 -69.84 10.09 -39.87
N PHE A 67 -70.69 10.36 -38.88
CA PHE A 67 -70.76 9.64 -37.58
C PHE A 67 -71.07 8.14 -37.73
N GLU A 68 -71.55 7.67 -38.89
CA GLU A 68 -71.80 6.24 -39.15
C GLU A 68 -70.51 5.42 -39.34
N PHE A 69 -69.41 6.01 -39.81
CA PHE A 69 -68.16 5.28 -40.01
C PHE A 69 -67.47 4.93 -38.67
N LEU A 70 -67.54 5.85 -37.69
CA LEU A 70 -67.10 5.59 -36.32
C LEU A 70 -67.95 4.52 -35.63
N LYS A 71 -69.24 4.43 -35.97
CA LYS A 71 -70.16 3.42 -35.43
C LYS A 71 -69.91 2.02 -36.02
N ASN A 72 -69.40 1.92 -37.25
CA ASN A 72 -69.06 0.65 -37.88
C ASN A 72 -67.63 0.14 -37.58
N ASN A 73 -66.71 1.03 -37.19
CA ASN A 73 -65.35 0.65 -36.74
C ASN A 73 -65.19 0.56 -35.21
N ASP A 74 -66.32 0.48 -34.49
CA ASP A 74 -66.40 0.38 -33.03
C ASP A 74 -65.62 -0.85 -32.51
N SER A 75 -65.47 -1.91 -33.32
CA SER A 75 -64.67 -3.09 -32.98
C SER A 75 -63.16 -2.83 -32.96
N PHE A 76 -62.64 -1.95 -33.82
CA PHE A 76 -61.20 -1.65 -33.87
C PHE A 76 -60.79 -0.71 -32.74
N LEU A 77 -61.59 0.33 -32.49
CA LEU A 77 -61.34 1.28 -31.39
C LEU A 77 -61.52 0.63 -30.02
N LYS A 78 -62.44 -0.33 -29.88
CA LYS A 78 -62.58 -1.13 -28.64
C LYS A 78 -61.37 -2.01 -28.33
N GLY A 79 -60.69 -2.54 -29.35
CA GLY A 79 -59.53 -3.43 -29.16
C GLY A 79 -58.17 -2.73 -29.12
N LEU A 80 -58.12 -1.42 -29.40
CA LEU A 80 -56.86 -0.66 -29.40
C LEU A 80 -56.24 -0.55 -27.99
N PRO A 81 -57.00 -0.27 -26.91
CA PRO A 81 -56.45 -0.21 -25.56
C PRO A 81 -55.84 -1.54 -25.10
N ASP A 82 -56.47 -2.67 -25.42
CA ASP A 82 -55.95 -4.01 -25.10
C ASP A 82 -54.58 -4.27 -25.76
N LYS A 83 -54.48 -3.92 -27.04
CA LYS A 83 -53.23 -4.06 -27.79
C LYS A 83 -52.14 -3.16 -27.24
N ILE A 84 -52.47 -1.93 -26.84
CA ILE A 84 -51.52 -0.99 -26.22
C ILE A 84 -51.06 -1.54 -24.86
N GLY A 85 -51.97 -1.99 -24.01
CA GLY A 85 -51.62 -2.58 -22.72
C GLY A 85 -50.70 -3.79 -22.84
N LEU A 86 -50.95 -4.66 -23.82
CA LEU A 86 -50.12 -5.85 -24.07
C LEU A 86 -48.73 -5.48 -24.62
N ILE A 87 -48.63 -4.51 -25.53
CA ILE A 87 -47.36 -4.03 -26.08
C ILE A 87 -46.52 -3.35 -24.99
N LEU A 88 -47.13 -2.48 -24.18
CA LEU A 88 -46.44 -1.78 -23.11
C LEU A 88 -45.98 -2.75 -22.03
N SER A 89 -46.83 -3.69 -21.60
CA SER A 89 -46.45 -4.72 -20.62
C SER A 89 -45.28 -5.57 -21.12
N SER A 90 -45.32 -6.02 -22.38
CA SER A 90 -44.26 -6.83 -22.98
C SER A 90 -42.94 -6.05 -23.11
N SER A 91 -43.01 -4.79 -23.56
CA SER A 91 -41.85 -3.93 -23.74
C SER A 91 -41.22 -3.55 -22.40
N SER A 92 -42.02 -3.20 -21.39
CA SER A 92 -41.54 -2.92 -20.04
C SER A 92 -40.92 -4.14 -19.38
N THR A 93 -41.46 -5.33 -19.62
CA THR A 93 -40.90 -6.58 -19.09
C THR A 93 -39.52 -6.86 -19.68
N ILE A 94 -39.35 -6.72 -21.00
CA ILE A 94 -38.05 -6.90 -21.67
C ILE A 94 -37.04 -5.87 -21.13
N LEU A 95 -37.43 -4.60 -20.99
CA LEU A 95 -36.56 -3.55 -20.47
C LEU A 95 -36.17 -3.78 -19.00
N ALA A 96 -37.11 -4.28 -18.18
CA ALA A 96 -36.81 -4.64 -16.79
C ALA A 96 -35.80 -5.80 -16.69
N ILE A 97 -35.87 -6.78 -17.61
CA ILE A 97 -34.89 -7.87 -17.68
C ILE A 97 -33.50 -7.34 -18.09
N VAL A 98 -33.44 -6.47 -19.12
CA VAL A 98 -32.18 -5.85 -19.55
C VAL A 98 -31.56 -5.03 -18.40
N PHE A 99 -32.39 -4.31 -17.66
CA PHE A 99 -31.97 -3.56 -16.48
C PHE A 99 -31.48 -4.46 -15.34
N ALA A 100 -32.15 -5.59 -15.08
CA ALA A 100 -31.70 -6.57 -14.07
C ALA A 100 -30.33 -7.16 -14.42
N ILE A 101 -30.10 -7.47 -15.70
CA ILE A 101 -28.81 -7.96 -16.19
C ILE A 101 -27.72 -6.89 -16.05
N SER A 102 -28.02 -5.62 -16.35
CA SER A 102 -27.05 -4.54 -16.14
C SER A 102 -26.73 -4.34 -14.65
N GLN A 103 -27.68 -4.55 -13.73
CA GLN A 103 -27.39 -4.54 -12.30
C GLN A 103 -26.39 -5.63 -11.92
N ILE A 104 -26.57 -6.87 -12.41
CA ILE A 104 -25.66 -7.98 -12.12
C ILE A 104 -24.25 -7.68 -12.63
N SER A 105 -24.13 -7.13 -13.84
CA SER A 105 -22.84 -6.70 -14.39
C SER A 105 -22.19 -5.61 -13.54
N ILE A 106 -22.97 -4.64 -13.05
CA ILE A 106 -22.46 -3.57 -12.18
C ILE A 106 -22.07 -4.12 -10.80
N THR A 107 -22.82 -5.06 -10.23
CA THR A 107 -22.47 -5.70 -8.95
C THR A 107 -21.16 -6.48 -9.09
N SER A 108 -20.99 -7.25 -10.18
CA SER A 108 -19.74 -7.95 -10.48
C SER A 108 -18.56 -6.99 -10.70
N ILE A 109 -18.78 -5.86 -11.37
CA ILE A 109 -17.80 -4.77 -11.49
C ILE A 109 -17.54 -4.14 -10.11
N SER A 110 -18.54 -3.93 -9.26
CA SER A 110 -18.38 -3.31 -7.94
C SER A 110 -17.61 -4.19 -6.95
N GLU A 111 -17.78 -5.52 -7.04
CA GLU A 111 -16.98 -6.48 -6.29
C GLU A 111 -15.49 -6.37 -6.66
N LYS A 112 -15.20 -5.91 -7.89
CA LYS A 112 -13.85 -5.69 -8.41
C LYS A 112 -13.32 -4.26 -8.19
N TYR A 113 -14.19 -3.25 -8.05
CA TYR A 113 -13.82 -1.82 -8.06
C TYR A 113 -14.33 -0.99 -6.87
N THR A 114 -14.58 -1.61 -5.71
CA THR A 114 -15.02 -1.08 -4.39
C THR A 114 -16.54 -0.95 -4.12
N PRO A 115 -16.97 -1.09 -2.84
CA PRO A 115 -18.36 -0.90 -2.39
C PRO A 115 -18.94 0.50 -2.65
N TYR A 116 -18.08 1.49 -2.90
CA TYR A 116 -18.49 2.88 -3.16
C TYR A 116 -19.25 3.04 -4.47
N VAL A 117 -18.83 2.33 -5.53
CA VAL A 117 -19.53 2.31 -6.83
C VAL A 117 -20.94 1.77 -6.64
N LEU A 118 -21.06 0.70 -5.85
CA LEU A 118 -22.36 0.09 -5.52
C LEU A 118 -23.23 1.05 -4.70
N ASN A 119 -22.68 1.76 -3.72
CA ASN A 119 -23.45 2.73 -2.93
C ASN A 119 -23.92 3.91 -3.78
N LYS A 120 -23.05 4.50 -4.59
CA LYS A 120 -23.42 5.61 -5.49
C LYS A 120 -24.45 5.16 -6.54
N TYR A 121 -24.33 3.93 -7.01
CA TYR A 121 -25.31 3.29 -7.88
C TYR A 121 -26.66 3.05 -7.20
N ILE A 122 -26.67 2.54 -5.97
CA ILE A 122 -27.88 2.33 -5.17
C ILE A 122 -28.54 3.67 -4.80
N GLU A 123 -27.77 4.73 -4.65
CA GLU A 123 -28.28 6.05 -4.29
C GLU A 123 -28.81 6.86 -5.48
N ASP A 124 -28.37 6.54 -6.70
CA ASP A 124 -28.74 7.26 -7.92
C ASP A 124 -30.25 7.29 -8.17
N ILE A 125 -30.77 8.51 -8.33
CA ILE A 125 -32.21 8.75 -8.42
C ILE A 125 -32.78 8.29 -9.77
N ASP A 126 -32.00 8.40 -10.84
CA ASP A 126 -32.41 7.99 -12.19
C ASP A 126 -32.53 6.46 -12.28
N THR A 127 -31.63 5.74 -11.61
CA THR A 127 -31.67 4.28 -11.43
C THR A 127 -32.96 3.84 -10.73
N LYS A 128 -33.31 4.48 -9.61
CA LYS A 128 -34.54 4.18 -8.85
C LYS A 128 -35.79 4.47 -9.68
N ILE A 129 -35.86 5.65 -10.30
CA ILE A 129 -37.01 6.08 -11.10
C ILE A 129 -37.21 5.13 -12.29
N SER A 130 -36.15 4.73 -12.98
CA SER A 130 -36.23 3.82 -14.12
C SER A 130 -36.74 2.45 -13.70
N PHE A 131 -36.19 1.88 -12.62
CA PHE A 131 -36.57 0.57 -12.12
C PHE A 131 -38.02 0.52 -11.65
N PHE A 132 -38.39 1.40 -10.71
CA PHE A 132 -39.75 1.45 -10.18
C PHE A 132 -40.75 1.87 -11.25
N GLY A 133 -40.38 2.78 -12.17
CA GLY A 133 -41.21 3.21 -13.29
C GLY A 133 -41.57 2.07 -14.25
N LEU A 134 -40.59 1.23 -14.60
CA LEU A 134 -40.83 0.03 -15.43
C LEU A 134 -41.71 -0.99 -14.72
N ILE A 135 -41.47 -1.26 -13.42
CA ILE A 135 -42.31 -2.16 -12.62
C ILE A 135 -43.74 -1.65 -12.51
N ILE A 136 -43.92 -0.36 -12.22
CA ILE A 136 -45.23 0.29 -12.15
C ILE A 136 -45.93 0.18 -13.51
N THR A 137 -45.21 0.34 -14.61
CA THR A 137 -45.79 0.18 -15.97
C THR A 137 -46.26 -1.24 -16.19
N VAL A 138 -45.50 -2.26 -15.79
CA VAL A 138 -45.91 -3.68 -15.90
C VAL A 138 -47.15 -3.95 -15.06
N ILE A 139 -47.15 -3.54 -13.78
CA ILE A 139 -48.28 -3.76 -12.87
C ILE A 139 -49.53 -3.03 -13.36
N ALA A 140 -49.40 -1.75 -13.73
CA ALA A 140 -50.52 -0.92 -14.16
C ALA A 140 -51.05 -1.37 -15.54
N SER A 141 -50.20 -1.86 -16.44
CA SER A 141 -50.62 -2.45 -17.72
C SER A 141 -51.32 -3.79 -17.53
N THR A 142 -50.84 -4.61 -16.60
CA THR A 142 -51.48 -5.89 -16.26
C THR A 142 -52.85 -5.66 -15.61
N LEU A 143 -52.91 -4.76 -14.63
CA LEU A 143 -54.16 -4.38 -13.97
C LEU A 143 -55.15 -3.78 -14.97
N PHE A 144 -54.67 -2.95 -15.90
CA PHE A 144 -55.49 -2.41 -16.99
C PHE A 144 -56.18 -3.49 -17.80
N LEU A 145 -55.46 -4.55 -18.20
CA LEU A 145 -56.04 -5.68 -18.95
C LEU A 145 -57.17 -6.37 -18.18
N TYR A 146 -57.12 -6.39 -16.84
CA TYR A 146 -58.18 -6.97 -16.01
C TYR A 146 -59.39 -6.04 -15.82
N ILE A 147 -59.18 -4.72 -15.74
CA ILE A 147 -60.24 -3.76 -15.43
C ILE A 147 -60.81 -3.04 -16.66
N ASN A 148 -60.19 -3.18 -17.84
CA ASN A 148 -60.59 -2.51 -19.08
C ASN A 148 -62.07 -2.76 -19.40
N GLU A 149 -62.56 -3.99 -19.20
CA GLU A 149 -63.96 -4.35 -19.42
C GLU A 149 -64.95 -3.61 -18.49
N LEU A 150 -64.48 -3.12 -17.34
CA LEU A 150 -65.29 -2.41 -16.34
C LEU A 150 -65.27 -0.89 -16.53
N LEU A 151 -64.30 -0.37 -17.27
CA LEU A 151 -64.11 1.06 -17.49
C LEU A 151 -64.93 1.53 -18.70
N SER A 152 -65.42 2.78 -18.65
CA SER A 152 -65.99 3.41 -19.84
C SER A 152 -64.94 3.55 -20.93
N SER A 153 -65.35 3.64 -22.20
CA SER A 153 -64.42 3.89 -23.31
C SER A 153 -63.53 5.11 -23.07
N THR A 154 -64.10 6.19 -22.52
CA THR A 154 -63.36 7.39 -22.09
C THR A 154 -62.35 7.09 -20.98
N GLY A 155 -62.71 6.26 -20.00
CA GLY A 155 -61.79 5.80 -18.94
C GLY A 155 -60.61 5.00 -19.50
N ASN A 156 -60.85 4.13 -20.47
CA ASN A 156 -59.83 3.32 -21.12
C ASN A 156 -58.82 4.15 -21.91
N TYR A 157 -59.29 5.19 -22.60
CA TYR A 157 -58.38 6.13 -23.28
C TYR A 157 -57.53 6.93 -22.30
N ILE A 158 -58.11 7.46 -21.23
CA ILE A 158 -57.37 8.20 -20.19
C ILE A 158 -56.30 7.30 -19.55
N TRP A 159 -56.66 6.06 -19.24
CA TRP A 159 -55.72 5.09 -18.65
C TRP A 159 -54.59 4.71 -19.62
N SER A 160 -54.90 4.54 -20.91
CA SER A 160 -53.90 4.24 -21.93
C SER A 160 -52.89 5.39 -22.09
N ILE A 161 -53.35 6.65 -22.10
CA ILE A 161 -52.48 7.83 -22.15
C ILE A 161 -51.57 7.91 -20.91
N PHE A 162 -52.13 7.62 -19.73
CA PHE A 162 -51.39 7.56 -18.48
C PHE A 162 -50.29 6.50 -18.52
N LEU A 163 -50.59 5.28 -18.97
CA LEU A 163 -49.61 4.20 -19.12
C LEU A 163 -48.49 4.58 -20.10
N ILE A 164 -48.83 5.18 -21.24
CA ILE A 164 -47.84 5.63 -22.23
C ILE A 164 -46.92 6.70 -21.63
N SER A 165 -47.48 7.63 -20.85
CA SER A 165 -46.68 8.70 -20.21
C SER A 165 -45.71 8.15 -19.18
N ILE A 166 -46.15 7.22 -18.32
CA ILE A 166 -45.26 6.56 -17.35
C ILE A 166 -44.16 5.78 -18.07
N PHE A 167 -44.52 5.06 -19.14
CA PHE A 167 -43.55 4.31 -19.94
C PHE A 167 -42.48 5.22 -20.55
N LEU A 168 -42.88 6.33 -21.17
CA LEU A 168 -41.96 7.29 -21.80
C LEU A 168 -41.05 7.98 -20.77
N ILE A 169 -41.58 8.34 -19.60
CA ILE A 169 -40.78 8.90 -18.50
C ILE A 169 -39.74 7.87 -18.04
N SER A 170 -40.16 6.62 -17.83
CA SER A 170 -39.27 5.54 -17.43
C SER A 170 -38.17 5.28 -18.46
N LEU A 171 -38.51 5.33 -19.75
CA LEU A 171 -37.54 5.18 -20.84
C LEU A 171 -36.53 6.34 -20.88
N ALA A 172 -36.97 7.58 -20.66
CA ALA A 172 -36.08 8.74 -20.64
C ALA A 172 -35.06 8.65 -19.49
N HIS A 173 -35.49 8.22 -18.30
CA HIS A 173 -34.58 7.97 -17.18
C HIS A 173 -33.69 6.75 -17.44
N LEU A 174 -34.17 5.72 -18.14
CA LEU A 174 -33.37 4.55 -18.50
C LEU A 174 -32.21 4.91 -19.44
N VAL A 175 -32.42 5.86 -20.36
CA VAL A 175 -31.34 6.37 -21.21
C VAL A 175 -30.27 7.08 -20.36
N LYS A 176 -30.67 7.93 -19.41
CA LYS A 176 -29.72 8.58 -18.48
C LYS A 176 -28.97 7.57 -17.62
N TYR A 177 -29.67 6.56 -17.13
CA TYR A 177 -29.08 5.42 -16.43
C TYR A 177 -27.98 4.78 -17.27
N PHE A 178 -28.24 4.44 -18.54
CA PHE A 178 -27.20 3.85 -19.38
C PHE A 178 -26.01 4.78 -19.60
N TYR A 179 -26.22 6.09 -19.77
CA TYR A 179 -25.12 7.04 -19.82
C TYR A 179 -24.26 7.03 -18.54
N PHE A 180 -24.89 6.91 -17.37
CA PHE A 180 -24.19 6.78 -16.10
C PHE A 180 -23.42 5.45 -16.01
N VAL A 181 -24.04 4.33 -16.40
CA VAL A 181 -23.35 3.02 -16.42
C VAL A 181 -22.17 3.02 -17.39
N PHE A 182 -22.31 3.63 -18.57
CA PHE A 182 -21.21 3.76 -19.52
C PHE A 182 -20.09 4.68 -19.01
N SER A 183 -20.41 5.71 -18.23
CA SER A 183 -19.38 6.57 -17.63
C SER A 183 -18.63 5.85 -16.50
N LEU A 184 -19.26 4.89 -15.82
CA LEU A 184 -18.60 4.00 -14.85
C LEU A 184 -17.71 2.95 -15.53
N ILE A 185 -18.14 2.40 -16.68
CA ILE A 185 -17.36 1.41 -17.44
C ILE A 185 -16.18 2.07 -18.17
N ASN A 186 -16.30 3.34 -18.57
CA ASN A 186 -15.21 4.09 -19.21
C ASN A 186 -14.19 4.56 -18.16
N PRO A 187 -12.95 4.03 -18.15
CA PRO A 187 -11.96 4.34 -17.12
C PRO A 187 -11.59 5.84 -17.06
N LEU A 188 -11.60 6.55 -18.19
CA LEU A 188 -11.27 7.98 -18.23
C LEU A 188 -12.39 8.83 -17.61
N SER A 189 -13.65 8.53 -17.93
CA SER A 189 -14.80 9.22 -17.35
C SER A 189 -14.99 8.88 -15.88
N PHE A 190 -14.75 7.63 -15.50
CA PHE A 190 -14.75 7.21 -14.11
C PHE A 190 -13.69 7.97 -13.30
N SER A 191 -12.47 8.10 -13.84
CA SER A 191 -11.40 8.88 -13.22
C SER A 191 -11.77 10.35 -13.05
N SER A 192 -12.44 10.99 -14.02
CA SER A 192 -12.86 12.38 -13.89
C SER A 192 -13.96 12.54 -12.84
N ILE A 193 -14.93 11.62 -12.79
CA ILE A 193 -16.01 11.60 -11.78
C ILE A 193 -15.42 11.44 -10.38
N MET A 194 -14.44 10.55 -10.21
CA MET A 194 -13.76 10.36 -8.93
C MET A 194 -12.92 11.59 -8.57
N SER A 195 -12.18 12.17 -9.52
CA SER A 195 -11.39 13.39 -9.31
C SER A 195 -12.26 14.57 -8.86
N ASP A 196 -13.37 14.82 -9.55
CA ASP A 196 -14.29 15.91 -9.20
C ASP A 196 -14.95 15.66 -7.85
N THR A 197 -15.32 14.42 -7.53
CA THR A 197 -15.91 14.08 -6.24
C THR A 197 -14.89 14.22 -5.10
N ILE A 198 -13.64 13.81 -5.32
CA ILE A 198 -12.53 14.00 -4.38
C ILE A 198 -12.27 15.49 -4.20
N LEU A 199 -12.20 16.29 -5.26
CA LEU A 199 -12.02 17.75 -5.18
C LEU A 199 -13.18 18.45 -4.47
N THR A 200 -14.42 18.00 -4.68
CA THR A 200 -15.61 18.56 -4.03
C THR A 200 -15.63 18.19 -2.54
N ASN A 201 -15.27 16.95 -2.20
CA ASN A 201 -15.13 16.50 -0.82
C ASN A 201 -13.95 17.19 -0.13
N VAL A 202 -12.80 17.37 -0.80
CA VAL A 202 -11.64 18.14 -0.31
C VAL A 202 -12.01 19.61 -0.11
N GLY A 203 -12.85 20.18 -0.97
CA GLY A 203 -13.45 21.51 -0.81
C GLY A 203 -14.37 21.61 0.42
N PHE A 204 -15.15 20.55 0.72
CA PHE A 204 -15.98 20.43 1.91
C PHE A 204 -15.17 20.17 3.21
N ILE A 205 -13.99 19.54 3.10
CA ILE A 205 -13.09 19.14 4.20
C ILE A 205 -12.35 20.32 4.84
N LYS A 206 -12.42 21.52 4.25
CA LYS A 206 -11.88 22.75 4.86
C LYS A 206 -12.58 23.17 6.17
N ASN A 207 -13.74 22.58 6.52
CA ASN A 207 -14.61 23.04 7.61
C ASN A 207 -14.97 22.06 8.75
N LYS A 208 -14.34 20.88 8.90
CA LYS A 208 -14.54 19.99 10.09
C LYS A 208 -13.24 19.44 10.70
N ASN A 209 -13.30 18.74 11.84
CA ASN A 209 -12.15 18.32 12.67
C ASN A 209 -11.32 17.17 12.08
N LEU A 210 -10.01 17.15 12.40
CA LEU A 210 -8.95 16.33 11.77
C LEU A 210 -9.02 14.80 11.98
N GLY A 211 -9.74 14.30 12.99
CA GLY A 211 -9.70 12.88 13.36
C GLY A 211 -10.38 11.93 12.36
N GLU A 212 -11.55 12.31 11.83
CA GLU A 212 -12.24 11.55 10.78
C GLU A 212 -11.65 11.80 9.38
N LYS A 213 -10.77 12.80 9.24
CA LYS A 213 -10.15 13.18 7.96
C LYS A 213 -9.05 12.24 7.49
N ALA A 214 -8.37 11.57 8.41
CA ALA A 214 -7.28 10.68 8.05
C ALA A 214 -7.80 9.35 7.50
N GLU A 215 -8.87 8.81 8.07
CA GLU A 215 -9.35 7.46 7.77
C GLU A 215 -10.00 7.37 6.38
N VAL A 216 -10.80 8.36 5.97
CA VAL A 216 -11.41 8.40 4.63
C VAL A 216 -10.37 8.71 3.55
N VAL A 217 -9.35 9.52 3.87
CA VAL A 217 -8.24 9.84 2.94
C VAL A 217 -7.27 8.68 2.83
N LEU A 218 -6.98 7.94 3.90
CA LEU A 218 -6.13 6.74 3.88
C LEU A 218 -6.82 5.58 3.16
N TYR A 219 -8.13 5.35 3.39
CA TYR A 219 -8.89 4.34 2.64
C TYR A 219 -9.03 4.67 1.16
N SER A 220 -9.11 5.95 0.81
CA SER A 220 -9.09 6.35 -0.61
C SER A 220 -7.69 6.34 -1.19
N MET A 221 -6.63 6.67 -0.43
CA MET A 221 -5.23 6.64 -0.87
C MET A 221 -4.66 5.24 -1.13
N ASP A 222 -5.05 4.23 -0.34
CA ASP A 222 -4.63 2.84 -0.59
C ASP A 222 -5.14 2.32 -1.94
N TYR A 223 -6.33 2.74 -2.37
CA TYR A 223 -6.94 2.34 -3.65
C TYR A 223 -6.62 3.29 -4.82
N ILE A 224 -6.29 4.54 -4.52
CA ILE A 224 -5.82 5.56 -5.47
C ILE A 224 -4.45 5.18 -6.05
N SER A 225 -3.71 4.22 -5.48
CA SER A 225 -2.39 3.78 -5.96
C SER A 225 -2.37 3.17 -7.38
N GLU A 226 -3.48 2.61 -7.89
CA GLU A 226 -3.52 2.09 -9.27
C GLU A 226 -3.96 3.15 -10.31
N SER A 227 -4.97 3.98 -9.98
CA SER A 227 -5.57 4.92 -10.95
C SER A 227 -4.99 6.34 -10.88
N SER A 228 -4.62 6.83 -9.70
CA SER A 228 -3.96 8.13 -9.59
C SER A 228 -2.53 8.11 -10.05
N LEU A 229 -1.93 6.94 -10.28
CA LEU A 229 -0.54 6.80 -10.64
C LEU A 229 -0.29 6.98 -12.15
N ILE A 230 -1.29 6.66 -12.97
CA ILE A 230 -1.40 7.11 -14.37
C ILE A 230 -1.55 8.64 -14.41
N VAL A 231 -2.27 9.22 -13.44
CA VAL A 231 -2.46 10.66 -13.32
C VAL A 231 -1.22 11.35 -12.72
N TYR A 232 -0.49 10.71 -11.80
CA TYR A 232 0.72 11.23 -11.15
C TYR A 232 1.91 11.19 -12.10
N SER A 233 2.02 10.15 -12.93
CA SER A 233 3.02 10.11 -14.02
C SER A 233 2.74 11.17 -15.10
N ALA A 234 1.46 11.43 -15.41
CA ALA A 234 1.04 12.49 -16.31
C ALA A 234 1.21 13.92 -15.75
N ILE A 235 1.07 14.11 -14.42
CA ILE A 235 1.10 15.44 -13.79
C ILE A 235 2.48 15.83 -13.24
N TYR A 236 3.27 14.89 -12.69
CA TYR A 236 4.42 15.24 -11.84
C TYR A 236 5.83 14.89 -12.32
N GLY A 237 6.07 14.29 -13.50
CA GLY A 237 7.48 14.11 -13.86
C GLY A 237 7.91 13.34 -15.10
N ILE A 238 7.02 12.78 -15.93
CA ILE A 238 7.46 12.25 -17.22
C ILE A 238 7.35 13.37 -18.26
N LYS A 239 8.18 14.41 -18.11
CA LYS A 239 8.35 15.47 -19.13
C LYS A 239 9.42 15.13 -20.16
N SER A 240 10.05 13.95 -20.08
CA SER A 240 11.21 13.58 -20.92
C SER A 240 11.05 12.32 -21.76
N TYR A 241 9.94 11.58 -21.65
CA TYR A 241 9.66 10.48 -22.57
C TYR A 241 8.59 10.92 -23.56
N GLU A 242 8.89 10.80 -24.85
CA GLU A 242 7.91 11.04 -25.90
C GLU A 242 6.74 10.06 -25.70
N LYS A 243 5.53 10.53 -25.98
CA LYS A 243 4.26 9.81 -25.75
C LYS A 243 4.22 8.42 -26.43
N GLU A 244 5.10 8.18 -27.40
CA GLU A 244 5.26 6.94 -28.15
C GLU A 244 6.07 5.87 -27.38
N GLU A 245 7.10 6.23 -26.60
CA GLU A 245 7.86 5.29 -25.76
C GLU A 245 7.02 4.75 -24.59
N ILE A 246 6.11 5.55 -24.05
CA ILE A 246 5.20 5.12 -22.96
C ILE A 246 4.22 4.04 -23.46
N ILE A 247 3.79 4.11 -24.73
CA ILE A 247 2.85 3.15 -25.32
C ILE A 247 3.52 1.81 -25.63
N GLU A 248 4.81 1.78 -25.98
CA GLU A 248 5.55 0.52 -26.22
C GLU A 248 5.95 -0.21 -24.94
N VAL A 249 6.19 0.52 -23.83
CA VAL A 249 6.71 -0.08 -22.59
C VAL A 249 5.59 -0.63 -21.68
N LEU A 250 4.36 -0.11 -21.79
CA LEU A 250 3.20 -0.53 -20.99
C LEU A 250 2.81 -2.02 -21.15
N PRO A 251 2.67 -2.56 -22.38
CA PRO A 251 2.37 -3.98 -22.60
C PRO A 251 3.43 -4.91 -22.02
N TYR A 252 4.68 -4.47 -22.01
CA TYR A 252 5.81 -5.22 -21.46
C TYR A 252 5.77 -5.30 -19.93
N PHE A 253 5.39 -4.22 -19.24
CA PHE A 253 5.17 -4.27 -17.80
C PHE A 253 4.00 -5.15 -17.39
N GLU A 254 2.89 -5.11 -18.15
CA GLU A 254 1.77 -6.03 -17.95
C GLU A 254 2.20 -7.50 -18.18
N GLU A 255 3.06 -7.77 -19.16
CA GLU A 255 3.60 -9.11 -19.40
C GLU A 255 4.46 -9.60 -18.23
N ILE A 256 5.37 -8.76 -17.72
CA ILE A 256 6.21 -9.09 -16.56
C ILE A 256 5.38 -9.32 -15.30
N GLU A 257 4.38 -8.47 -15.06
CA GLU A 257 3.46 -8.62 -13.94
C GLU A 257 2.74 -9.98 -14.04
N ASN A 258 2.14 -10.26 -15.19
CA ASN A 258 1.44 -11.52 -15.43
C ASN A 258 2.36 -12.73 -15.29
N TRP A 259 3.60 -12.64 -15.76
CA TRP A 259 4.61 -13.68 -15.58
C TRP A 259 4.98 -13.88 -14.11
N THR A 260 5.23 -12.80 -13.39
CA THR A 260 5.58 -12.80 -11.96
C THR A 260 4.48 -13.46 -11.14
N ILE A 261 3.23 -13.03 -11.35
CA ILE A 261 2.04 -13.60 -10.71
C ILE A 261 1.89 -15.07 -11.08
N SER A 262 2.01 -15.41 -12.37
CA SER A 262 1.89 -16.79 -12.85
C SER A 262 2.94 -17.72 -12.24
N MET A 263 4.21 -17.29 -12.17
CA MET A 263 5.27 -18.08 -11.54
C MET A 263 5.04 -18.24 -10.04
N GLY A 264 4.56 -17.19 -9.36
CA GLY A 264 4.15 -17.27 -7.97
C GLY A 264 3.04 -18.29 -7.75
N ASP A 265 1.97 -18.22 -8.54
CA ASP A 265 0.83 -19.12 -8.48
C ASP A 265 1.20 -20.58 -8.79
N VAL A 266 2.05 -20.81 -9.78
CA VAL A 266 2.54 -22.15 -10.12
C VAL A 266 3.40 -22.70 -8.99
N SER A 267 4.26 -21.88 -8.39
CA SER A 267 5.06 -22.28 -7.23
C SER A 267 4.15 -22.68 -6.07
N ILE A 268 3.13 -21.88 -5.76
CA ILE A 268 2.13 -22.17 -4.71
C ILE A 268 1.38 -23.47 -5.00
N LYS A 269 0.85 -23.64 -6.22
CA LYS A 269 0.11 -24.87 -6.61
C LYS A 269 1.00 -26.11 -6.57
N SER A 270 2.28 -25.97 -6.93
CA SER A 270 3.26 -27.05 -6.86
C SER A 270 3.54 -27.44 -5.40
N ILE A 271 3.72 -26.47 -4.50
CA ILE A 271 3.84 -26.72 -3.05
C ILE A 271 2.60 -27.44 -2.52
N GLN A 272 1.40 -26.96 -2.87
CA GLN A 272 0.12 -27.58 -2.46
C GLN A 272 -0.03 -29.01 -2.97
N SER A 273 0.53 -29.31 -4.15
CA SER A 273 0.50 -30.64 -4.76
C SER A 273 1.69 -31.53 -4.36
N CYS A 274 2.55 -31.06 -3.44
CA CYS A 274 3.80 -31.71 -3.02
C CYS A 274 4.81 -31.95 -4.16
N GLU A 275 4.75 -31.16 -5.24
CA GLU A 275 5.69 -31.19 -6.37
C GLU A 275 6.88 -30.24 -6.10
N LEU A 276 7.69 -30.56 -5.09
CA LEU A 276 8.70 -29.63 -4.56
C LEU A 276 9.79 -29.24 -5.56
N ASN A 277 10.22 -30.15 -6.44
CA ASN A 277 11.21 -29.82 -7.46
C ASN A 277 10.66 -28.82 -8.47
N THR A 278 9.40 -28.99 -8.89
CA THR A 278 8.69 -28.02 -9.72
C THR A 278 8.61 -26.67 -9.01
N ALA A 279 8.21 -26.65 -7.74
CA ALA A 279 8.17 -25.42 -6.97
C ALA A 279 9.54 -24.71 -6.91
N ARG A 280 10.63 -25.45 -6.66
CA ARG A 280 12.00 -24.89 -6.65
C ARG A 280 12.37 -24.26 -8.00
N ASP A 281 12.12 -24.98 -9.10
CA ASP A 281 12.42 -24.49 -10.45
C ASP A 281 11.69 -23.16 -10.76
N TYR A 282 10.43 -23.03 -10.34
CA TYR A 282 9.67 -21.80 -10.57
C TYR A 282 10.07 -20.65 -9.63
N ILE A 283 10.48 -20.95 -8.40
CA ILE A 283 11.03 -19.95 -7.47
C ILE A 283 12.37 -19.40 -7.99
N ASP A 284 13.25 -20.26 -8.49
CA ASP A 284 14.53 -19.82 -9.09
C ASP A 284 14.29 -19.02 -10.39
N LYS A 285 13.32 -19.41 -11.21
CA LYS A 285 12.92 -18.62 -12.39
C LYS A 285 12.40 -17.24 -12.01
N LEU A 286 11.55 -17.16 -10.97
CA LEU A 286 11.05 -15.88 -10.46
C LEU A 286 12.21 -14.97 -10.00
N GLN A 287 13.21 -15.53 -9.31
CA GLN A 287 14.39 -14.77 -8.90
C GLN A 287 15.25 -14.31 -10.10
N ASN A 288 15.39 -15.15 -11.13
CA ASN A 288 16.14 -14.78 -12.33
C ASN A 288 15.43 -13.68 -13.13
N VAL A 289 14.10 -13.74 -13.23
CA VAL A 289 13.28 -12.63 -13.77
C VAL A 289 13.57 -11.38 -12.95
N PHE A 290 13.51 -11.45 -11.62
CA PHE A 290 13.80 -10.30 -10.77
C PHE A 290 15.17 -9.68 -11.04
N ARG A 291 16.24 -10.50 -11.08
CA ARG A 291 17.60 -10.04 -11.37
C ARG A 291 17.67 -9.35 -12.73
N HIS A 292 17.07 -9.95 -13.75
CA HIS A 292 17.06 -9.37 -15.10
C HIS A 292 16.30 -8.03 -15.12
N GLU A 293 15.10 -7.98 -14.57
CA GLU A 293 14.23 -6.81 -14.63
C GLU A 293 14.77 -5.61 -13.85
N LEU A 294 15.37 -5.85 -12.67
CA LEU A 294 16.02 -4.77 -11.92
C LEU A 294 17.23 -4.20 -12.66
N THR A 295 18.02 -5.05 -13.32
CA THR A 295 19.17 -4.59 -14.09
C THR A 295 18.77 -3.82 -15.34
N THR A 296 17.63 -4.16 -15.96
CA THR A 296 17.26 -3.64 -17.28
C THR A 296 16.30 -2.45 -17.20
N TYR A 297 15.26 -2.50 -16.35
CA TYR A 297 14.17 -1.51 -16.33
C TYR A 297 14.07 -0.76 -15.01
N ASN A 298 14.74 -1.27 -13.97
CA ASN A 298 14.80 -0.69 -12.63
C ASN A 298 13.39 -0.42 -12.04
N SER A 299 12.29 -1.06 -12.46
CA SER A 299 10.93 -0.60 -12.11
C SER A 299 10.50 -0.90 -10.67
N MET A 300 9.95 0.10 -9.96
CA MET A 300 9.41 -0.06 -8.59
C MET A 300 8.17 -0.98 -8.55
N TRP A 301 7.39 -1.01 -9.63
CA TRP A 301 6.21 -1.87 -9.77
C TRP A 301 6.60 -3.34 -9.69
N THR A 302 7.59 -3.71 -10.50
CA THR A 302 8.14 -5.07 -10.56
C THR A 302 8.62 -5.54 -9.20
N LEU A 303 9.30 -4.68 -8.42
CA LEU A 303 9.71 -5.00 -7.06
C LEU A 303 8.51 -5.32 -6.15
N GLN A 304 7.45 -4.52 -6.17
CA GLN A 304 6.26 -4.77 -5.35
C GLN A 304 5.62 -6.12 -5.67
N TYR A 305 5.45 -6.46 -6.95
CA TYR A 305 4.88 -7.75 -7.36
C TYR A 305 5.76 -8.92 -6.92
N ILE A 306 7.07 -8.76 -6.99
CA ILE A 306 8.03 -9.81 -6.64
C ILE A 306 8.08 -10.01 -5.12
N LEU A 307 8.14 -8.94 -4.33
CA LEU A 307 8.05 -9.02 -2.87
C LEU A 307 6.74 -9.67 -2.43
N ASN A 308 5.62 -9.29 -3.04
CA ASN A 308 4.32 -9.90 -2.76
C ASN A 308 4.29 -11.39 -3.17
N SER A 309 4.88 -11.74 -4.31
CA SER A 309 4.93 -13.13 -4.80
C SER A 309 5.75 -14.01 -3.87
N PHE A 310 6.98 -13.61 -3.52
CA PHE A 310 7.80 -14.35 -2.55
C PHE A 310 7.11 -14.42 -1.18
N GLY A 311 6.50 -13.33 -0.71
CA GLY A 311 5.76 -13.33 0.56
C GLY A 311 4.57 -14.30 0.55
N ASN A 312 3.84 -14.39 -0.56
CA ASN A 312 2.74 -15.34 -0.72
C ASN A 312 3.24 -16.79 -0.81
N ILE A 313 4.28 -17.04 -1.61
CA ILE A 313 4.92 -18.37 -1.69
C ILE A 313 5.37 -18.80 -0.29
N LEU A 314 6.01 -17.91 0.47
CA LEU A 314 6.47 -18.20 1.82
C LEU A 314 5.29 -18.57 2.73
N LYS A 315 4.23 -17.76 2.76
CA LYS A 315 2.99 -18.04 3.53
C LYS A 315 2.37 -19.41 3.20
N PHE A 316 2.49 -19.88 1.96
CA PHE A 316 2.06 -21.22 1.57
C PHE A 316 3.06 -22.32 1.96
N ALA A 317 4.35 -22.10 1.74
CA ALA A 317 5.44 -23.01 2.16
C ALA A 317 5.41 -23.28 3.67
N PHE A 318 5.00 -22.29 4.45
CA PHE A 318 4.73 -22.43 5.88
C PHE A 318 3.72 -23.53 6.23
N ARG A 319 2.72 -23.77 5.38
CA ARG A 319 1.70 -24.80 5.63
C ARG A 319 2.22 -26.20 5.37
N SER A 320 3.28 -26.35 4.57
CA SER A 320 3.81 -27.65 4.17
C SER A 320 4.94 -28.18 5.06
N THR A 321 5.41 -27.42 6.07
CA THR A 321 6.55 -27.76 6.95
C THR A 321 7.85 -28.11 6.23
N ASP A 322 7.94 -27.76 4.95
CA ASP A 322 9.02 -28.18 4.05
C ASP A 322 10.25 -27.24 4.12
N ASP A 323 11.42 -27.76 3.76
CA ASP A 323 12.67 -26.99 3.64
C ASP A 323 12.57 -25.87 2.59
N ILE A 324 11.59 -25.95 1.70
CA ILE A 324 11.33 -24.92 0.69
C ILE A 324 11.12 -23.53 1.29
N ARG A 325 10.63 -23.42 2.53
CA ARG A 325 10.44 -22.12 3.20
C ARG A 325 11.76 -21.41 3.51
N PHE A 326 12.81 -22.15 3.87
CA PHE A 326 14.16 -21.60 4.07
C PHE A 326 14.75 -21.10 2.76
N MET A 327 14.60 -21.89 1.69
CA MET A 327 15.04 -21.48 0.35
C MET A 327 14.33 -20.18 -0.09
N VAL A 328 13.02 -20.10 0.07
CA VAL A 328 12.23 -18.90 -0.28
C VAL A 328 12.68 -17.70 0.56
N MET A 329 12.92 -17.87 1.86
CA MET A 329 13.42 -16.81 2.73
C MET A 329 14.83 -16.34 2.30
N SER A 330 15.74 -17.26 2.04
CA SER A 330 17.08 -16.94 1.52
C SER A 330 17.00 -16.12 0.22
N LYS A 331 16.17 -16.52 -0.75
CA LYS A 331 15.96 -15.74 -1.97
C LYS A 331 15.35 -14.36 -1.71
N TYR A 332 14.45 -14.26 -0.74
CA TYR A 332 13.84 -12.99 -0.32
C TYR A 332 14.88 -12.04 0.28
N LEU A 333 15.78 -12.54 1.12
CA LEU A 333 16.84 -11.75 1.75
C LEU A 333 17.98 -11.35 0.78
N GLU A 334 18.10 -12.00 -0.38
CA GLU A 334 19.00 -11.57 -1.45
C GLU A 334 18.49 -10.33 -2.20
N ILE A 335 17.19 -10.02 -2.11
CA ILE A 335 16.56 -8.92 -2.86
C ILE A 335 17.30 -7.60 -2.64
N PRO A 336 17.68 -7.24 -1.40
CA PRO A 336 18.44 -6.02 -1.18
C PRO A 336 19.75 -5.92 -1.93
N SER A 337 20.56 -6.95 -1.88
CA SER A 337 21.85 -6.98 -2.56
C SER A 337 21.70 -6.82 -4.07
N ILE A 338 20.62 -7.36 -4.66
CA ILE A 338 20.36 -7.24 -6.10
C ILE A 338 20.09 -5.78 -6.49
N PHE A 339 19.23 -5.05 -5.75
CA PHE A 339 18.93 -3.67 -6.11
C PHE A 339 20.11 -2.73 -5.83
N ILE A 340 20.89 -2.97 -4.76
CA ILE A 340 22.09 -2.17 -4.43
C ILE A 340 23.14 -2.37 -5.53
N ALA A 341 23.34 -3.60 -6.00
CA ALA A 341 24.30 -3.91 -7.05
C ALA A 341 23.85 -3.41 -8.43
N SER A 342 22.54 -3.35 -8.71
CA SER A 342 22.01 -2.93 -10.01
C SER A 342 21.98 -1.42 -10.21
N SER A 343 22.13 -0.61 -9.15
CA SER A 343 22.08 0.84 -9.28
C SER A 343 23.37 1.40 -9.88
N GLN A 344 23.31 1.84 -11.14
CA GLN A 344 24.42 2.54 -11.80
C GLN A 344 24.64 3.97 -11.24
N THR A 345 23.60 4.58 -10.69
CA THR A 345 23.63 5.90 -10.04
C THR A 345 23.23 5.76 -8.58
N PHE A 346 24.24 5.70 -7.74
CA PHE A 346 24.11 5.58 -6.30
C PHE A 346 24.08 6.98 -5.66
N PRO A 347 23.19 7.29 -4.71
CA PRO A 347 21.94 6.63 -4.37
C PRO A 347 20.73 7.39 -4.95
N SER A 348 20.05 6.82 -5.96
CA SER A 348 18.81 7.41 -6.49
C SER A 348 17.64 7.30 -5.49
N LYS A 349 16.72 8.27 -5.49
CA LYS A 349 15.46 8.27 -4.69
C LYS A 349 14.74 6.91 -4.66
N LYS A 350 14.76 6.27 -5.81
CA LYS A 350 14.08 5.01 -6.08
C LYS A 350 14.61 3.85 -5.24
N ILE A 351 15.91 3.83 -4.97
CA ILE A 351 16.58 2.80 -4.17
C ILE A 351 16.09 2.86 -2.72
N PHE A 352 16.06 4.06 -2.14
CA PHE A 352 15.55 4.27 -0.79
C PHE A 352 14.09 3.82 -0.65
N TYR A 353 13.21 4.22 -1.58
CA TYR A 353 11.81 3.76 -1.55
C TYR A 353 11.68 2.25 -1.74
N SER A 354 12.51 1.65 -2.61
CA SER A 354 12.56 0.20 -2.82
C SER A 354 12.91 -0.52 -1.51
N TYR A 355 13.89 0.02 -0.79
CA TYR A 355 14.35 -0.55 0.45
C TYR A 355 13.32 -0.40 1.58
N ASP A 356 12.70 0.77 1.70
CA ASP A 356 11.62 1.00 2.66
C ASP A 356 10.44 0.03 2.43
N LEU A 357 10.07 -0.21 1.17
CA LEU A 357 9.05 -1.20 0.81
C LEU A 357 9.46 -2.62 1.21
N PHE A 358 10.71 -3.01 0.93
CA PHE A 358 11.26 -4.31 1.33
C PHE A 358 11.19 -4.50 2.84
N LEU A 359 11.64 -3.52 3.64
CA LEU A 359 11.65 -3.60 5.10
C LEU A 359 10.25 -3.68 5.70
N LYS A 360 9.27 -2.93 5.15
CA LYS A 360 7.87 -3.04 5.56
C LYS A 360 7.35 -4.46 5.33
N LYS A 361 7.63 -5.05 4.17
CA LYS A 361 7.22 -6.43 3.84
C LYS A 361 7.97 -7.46 4.69
N LEU A 362 9.24 -7.22 4.99
CA LEU A 362 10.03 -8.06 5.89
C LEU A 362 9.46 -8.04 7.32
N PHE A 363 9.00 -6.88 7.80
CA PHE A 363 8.27 -6.80 9.08
C PHE A 363 7.01 -7.68 9.08
N ASP A 364 6.19 -7.60 8.03
CA ASP A 364 4.97 -8.41 7.91
C ASP A 364 5.29 -9.92 7.89
N LEU A 365 6.40 -10.30 7.27
CA LEU A 365 6.89 -11.68 7.28
C LEU A 365 7.35 -12.12 8.66
N ASN A 366 8.14 -11.30 9.37
CA ASN A 366 8.53 -11.55 10.76
C ASN A 366 7.33 -11.73 11.68
N LYS A 367 6.36 -10.82 11.55
CA LYS A 367 5.08 -10.90 12.27
C LYS A 367 4.45 -12.27 12.05
N PHE A 368 4.35 -12.69 10.78
CA PHE A 368 3.79 -13.99 10.42
C PHE A 368 4.61 -15.19 10.93
N ILE A 369 5.94 -15.15 10.85
CA ILE A 369 6.85 -16.20 11.34
C ILE A 369 6.66 -16.41 12.85
N ILE A 370 6.69 -15.31 13.61
CA ILE A 370 6.48 -15.30 15.06
C ILE A 370 5.06 -15.76 15.40
N ASP A 371 4.06 -15.33 14.61
CA ASP A 371 2.68 -15.73 14.83
C ASP A 371 2.46 -17.23 14.60
N LYS A 372 3.21 -17.83 13.68
CA LYS A 372 3.21 -19.28 13.43
C LYS A 372 4.16 -20.07 14.33
N ASN A 373 4.90 -19.41 15.22
CA ASN A 373 5.88 -20.03 16.12
C ASN A 373 6.96 -20.85 15.38
N ASP A 374 7.36 -20.42 14.18
CA ASP A 374 8.42 -21.07 13.41
C ASP A 374 9.78 -20.45 13.75
N TYR A 375 10.38 -20.96 14.82
CA TYR A 375 11.63 -20.43 15.35
C TYR A 375 12.82 -20.69 14.42
N ASP A 376 12.85 -21.83 13.73
CA ASP A 376 13.97 -22.19 12.86
C ASP A 376 14.05 -21.24 11.66
N LEU A 377 12.91 -20.91 11.05
CA LEU A 377 12.89 -19.95 9.96
C LEU A 377 13.26 -18.53 10.39
N PHE A 378 12.81 -18.10 11.58
CA PHE A 378 13.26 -16.83 12.16
C PHE A 378 14.77 -16.81 12.41
N LYS A 379 15.32 -17.94 12.87
CA LYS A 379 16.76 -18.13 13.05
C LYS A 379 17.54 -18.02 11.74
N ASP A 380 17.05 -18.66 10.69
CA ASP A 380 17.65 -18.58 9.35
C ASP A 380 17.58 -17.14 8.79
N GLU A 381 16.48 -16.44 9.04
CA GLU A 381 16.34 -15.04 8.62
C GLU A 381 17.33 -14.11 9.32
N VAL A 382 17.41 -14.18 10.66
CA VAL A 382 18.38 -13.41 11.45
C VAL A 382 19.80 -13.73 11.00
N ASN A 383 20.09 -15.01 10.69
CA ASN A 383 21.38 -15.39 10.13
C ASN A 383 21.66 -14.70 8.78
N GLY A 384 20.71 -14.76 7.85
CA GLY A 384 20.86 -14.14 6.53
C GLY A 384 21.09 -12.63 6.61
N ILE A 385 20.40 -11.95 7.52
CA ILE A 385 20.55 -10.50 7.74
C ILE A 385 21.87 -10.18 8.43
N SER A 386 22.27 -10.97 9.43
CA SER A 386 23.56 -10.82 10.12
C SER A 386 24.77 -11.09 9.22
N LEU A 387 24.61 -11.89 8.16
CA LEU A 387 25.63 -12.17 7.14
C LEU A 387 25.61 -11.17 5.98
N ALA A 388 24.61 -10.30 5.90
CA ALA A 388 24.48 -9.38 4.80
C ALA A 388 25.64 -8.37 4.81
N ILE A 389 26.34 -8.26 3.67
CA ILE A 389 27.58 -7.46 3.51
C ILE A 389 27.39 -5.99 3.91
N TYR A 390 26.16 -5.48 3.85
CA TYR A 390 25.83 -4.10 4.20
C TYR A 390 25.59 -3.87 5.70
N LEU A 391 25.50 -4.91 6.55
CA LEU A 391 25.23 -4.73 7.98
C LEU A 391 26.53 -4.48 8.75
N GLN A 392 26.83 -3.21 9.00
CA GLN A 392 27.97 -2.78 9.79
C GLN A 392 27.53 -2.19 11.14
N GLU A 393 28.44 -2.12 12.10
CA GLU A 393 28.17 -1.42 13.36
C GLU A 393 28.01 0.08 13.11
N ILE A 394 26.93 0.66 13.62
CA ILE A 394 26.59 2.08 13.44
C ILE A 394 27.71 3.01 13.93
N GLU A 395 28.37 2.64 15.02
CA GLU A 395 29.51 3.40 15.57
C GLU A 395 30.69 3.42 14.59
N GLY A 396 31.06 2.26 14.02
CA GLY A 396 32.11 2.17 13.00
C GLY A 396 31.77 2.93 11.73
N LEU A 397 30.51 2.87 11.26
CA LEU A 397 30.06 3.68 10.11
C LEU A 397 30.14 5.18 10.39
N LYS A 398 29.73 5.60 11.60
CA LYS A 398 29.82 7.01 12.00
C LYS A 398 31.26 7.51 12.01
N GLU A 399 32.17 6.75 12.61
CA GLU A 399 33.60 7.07 12.62
C GLU A 399 34.19 7.12 11.21
N SER A 400 33.81 6.18 10.33
CA SER A 400 34.25 6.16 8.93
C SER A 400 33.78 7.38 8.16
N ILE A 401 32.49 7.73 8.29
CA ILE A 401 31.90 8.93 7.67
C ILE A 401 32.62 10.20 8.18
N GLU A 402 32.85 10.31 9.49
CA GLU A 402 33.56 11.46 10.08
C GLU A 402 35.00 11.56 9.55
N SER A 403 35.73 10.44 9.50
CA SER A 403 37.10 10.37 8.97
C SER A 403 37.16 10.75 7.49
N ASN A 404 36.25 10.21 6.66
CA ASN A 404 36.21 10.51 5.23
C ASN A 404 35.82 11.96 4.95
N LEU A 405 34.93 12.54 5.75
CA LEU A 405 34.65 13.97 5.71
C LEU A 405 35.87 14.80 6.08
N ASP A 406 36.61 14.44 7.14
CA ASP A 406 37.84 15.12 7.52
C ASP A 406 38.85 15.10 6.36
N GLU A 407 39.06 13.92 5.75
CA GLU A 407 39.96 13.72 4.61
C GLU A 407 39.55 14.49 3.35
N LEU A 408 38.26 14.50 3.02
CA LEU A 408 37.72 15.20 1.85
C LEU A 408 38.00 16.70 1.88
N PHE A 409 38.14 17.26 3.09
CA PHE A 409 38.26 18.69 3.30
C PHE A 409 39.62 19.14 3.85
N VAL A 410 40.64 18.26 3.83
CA VAL A 410 42.02 18.64 4.18
C VAL A 410 42.54 19.72 3.21
N GLY A 411 43.08 20.81 3.76
CA GLY A 411 43.76 21.86 2.99
C GLY A 411 42.83 22.92 2.37
N PHE A 412 41.56 22.95 2.77
CA PHE A 412 40.62 24.00 2.38
C PHE A 412 40.87 25.32 3.16
N ASP A 413 40.61 26.46 2.51
CA ASP A 413 40.72 27.78 3.13
C ASP A 413 39.75 27.96 4.31
N SER A 414 40.06 28.88 5.23
CA SER A 414 39.27 29.16 6.45
C SER A 414 37.80 29.49 6.19
N ASP A 415 37.49 30.08 5.03
CA ASP A 415 36.11 30.43 4.64
C ASP A 415 35.30 29.18 4.24
N ILE A 416 35.97 28.13 3.76
CA ILE A 416 35.34 26.85 3.43
C ILE A 416 35.30 25.92 4.65
N GLU A 417 36.29 26.01 5.54
CA GLU A 417 36.33 25.29 6.82
C GLU A 417 35.04 25.46 7.63
N SER A 418 34.49 26.68 7.67
CA SER A 418 33.19 26.95 8.31
C SER A 418 32.04 26.16 7.68
N LYS A 419 31.95 26.12 6.34
CA LYS A 419 30.91 25.36 5.61
C LYS A 419 31.10 23.85 5.77
N VAL A 420 32.33 23.39 5.80
CA VAL A 420 32.69 21.98 6.04
C VAL A 420 32.24 21.55 7.44
N ASN A 421 32.51 22.38 8.44
CA ASN A 421 32.04 22.14 9.79
C ASN A 421 30.51 22.10 9.84
N ASP A 422 29.81 23.01 9.14
CA ASP A 422 28.35 22.96 9.02
C ASP A 422 27.84 21.64 8.40
N VAL A 423 28.53 21.09 7.39
CA VAL A 423 28.19 19.80 6.77
C VAL A 423 28.44 18.65 7.73
N LYS A 424 29.60 18.59 8.39
CA LYS A 424 29.91 17.57 9.41
C LYS A 424 28.87 17.56 10.52
N LEU A 425 28.47 18.74 10.97
CA LEU A 425 27.46 18.92 11.99
C LEU A 425 26.08 18.49 11.53
N LEU A 426 25.73 18.83 10.30
CA LEU A 426 24.47 18.41 9.71
C LEU A 426 24.42 16.89 9.60
N ILE A 427 25.49 16.25 9.12
CA ILE A 427 25.60 14.79 9.05
C ILE A 427 25.47 14.18 10.44
N LYS A 428 26.23 14.67 11.43
CA LYS A 428 26.17 14.18 12.82
C LYS A 428 24.79 14.32 13.45
N HIS A 429 24.10 15.44 13.23
CA HIS A 429 22.75 15.68 13.77
C HIS A 429 21.69 14.90 13.01
N ASP A 430 21.66 15.03 11.69
CA ASP A 430 20.56 14.55 10.87
C ASP A 430 20.65 13.04 10.62
N LEU A 431 21.84 12.44 10.59
CA LEU A 431 21.95 10.98 10.62
C LEU A 431 21.49 10.40 11.96
N MET A 432 21.61 11.10 13.09
CA MET A 432 21.16 10.54 14.38
C MET A 432 19.67 10.74 14.63
N THR A 433 19.07 11.82 14.11
CA THR A 433 17.67 12.20 14.39
C THR A 433 16.71 11.96 13.24
N ASN A 434 17.20 11.97 12.01
CA ASN A 434 16.42 11.92 10.77
C ASN A 434 16.85 10.78 9.83
N PHE A 435 17.50 9.73 10.36
CA PHE A 435 17.99 8.60 9.55
C PHE A 435 16.92 7.84 8.75
N SER A 436 15.63 8.11 8.98
CA SER A 436 14.57 7.49 8.20
C SER A 436 13.97 8.38 7.12
N ASN A 437 14.40 9.64 7.02
CA ASN A 437 13.90 10.60 6.06
C ASN A 437 14.82 10.73 4.84
N ILE A 438 14.40 10.20 3.70
CA ILE A 438 15.15 10.29 2.43
C ILE A 438 15.56 11.72 2.04
N ILE A 439 14.70 12.72 2.31
CA ILE A 439 14.95 14.12 1.97
C ILE A 439 16.16 14.66 2.74
N THR A 440 16.38 14.13 3.94
CA THR A 440 17.53 14.48 4.76
C THR A 440 18.83 14.02 4.10
N TYR A 441 18.87 12.79 3.58
CA TYR A 441 20.03 12.27 2.87
C TYR A 441 20.33 13.04 1.58
N GLU A 442 19.30 13.37 0.80
CA GLU A 442 19.46 14.25 -0.37
C GLU A 442 20.03 15.61 0.00
N SER A 443 19.53 16.21 1.08
CA SER A 443 20.06 17.49 1.55
C SER A 443 21.51 17.38 2.03
N ILE A 444 21.90 16.25 2.62
CA ILE A 444 23.29 15.97 3.01
C ILE A 444 24.16 15.94 1.76
N PHE A 445 23.80 15.11 0.78
CA PHE A 445 24.58 14.95 -0.46
C PHE A 445 24.72 16.27 -1.23
N GLN A 446 23.62 17.00 -1.39
CA GLN A 446 23.64 18.30 -2.06
C GLN A 446 24.57 19.29 -1.36
N LYS A 447 24.56 19.34 -0.02
CA LYS A 447 25.41 20.26 0.74
C LYS A 447 26.89 19.88 0.66
N ILE A 448 27.23 18.60 0.73
CA ILE A 448 28.61 18.15 0.53
C ILE A 448 29.09 18.58 -0.86
N HIS A 449 28.27 18.35 -1.89
CA HIS A 449 28.57 18.72 -3.27
C HIS A 449 28.72 20.23 -3.47
N ASP A 450 27.84 21.04 -2.88
CA ASP A 450 27.90 22.51 -2.95
C ASP A 450 29.18 23.08 -2.28
N VAL A 451 29.58 22.48 -1.15
CA VAL A 451 30.84 22.85 -0.47
C VAL A 451 32.05 22.53 -1.35
N PHE A 452 32.03 21.39 -2.03
CA PHE A 452 33.10 21.03 -2.96
C PHE A 452 33.18 21.97 -4.16
N LEU A 453 32.07 22.25 -4.85
CA LEU A 453 32.04 23.18 -5.98
C LEU A 453 32.50 24.60 -5.61
N SER A 454 32.41 24.95 -4.32
CA SER A 454 32.89 26.23 -3.80
C SER A 454 34.42 26.32 -3.69
N ASN A 455 35.19 25.24 -3.90
CA ASN A 455 36.66 25.26 -3.85
C ASN A 455 37.29 25.19 -5.26
N PRO A 456 37.71 26.32 -5.85
CA PRO A 456 38.31 26.37 -7.18
C PRO A 456 39.76 25.85 -7.26
N SER A 457 40.38 25.53 -6.11
CA SER A 457 41.83 25.35 -6.01
C SER A 457 42.33 23.89 -6.08
N ASN A 458 41.44 22.89 -6.17
CA ASN A 458 41.84 21.47 -6.08
C ASN A 458 41.83 20.78 -7.47
N PRO A 459 43.00 20.54 -8.12
CA PRO A 459 43.06 20.15 -9.52
C PRO A 459 42.88 18.64 -9.81
N GLU A 460 42.69 17.78 -8.81
CA GLU A 460 42.54 16.33 -9.01
C GLU A 460 41.09 15.86 -8.89
N CYS A 461 40.30 16.18 -9.93
CA CYS A 461 38.88 15.85 -10.04
C CYS A 461 38.57 14.35 -9.80
N SER A 462 39.45 13.44 -10.24
CA SER A 462 39.22 11.99 -10.14
C SER A 462 39.36 11.41 -8.73
N THR A 463 40.32 11.92 -7.94
CA THR A 463 40.55 11.43 -6.55
C THR A 463 39.39 11.86 -5.65
N TYR A 464 38.90 13.09 -5.84
CA TYR A 464 37.72 13.58 -5.15
C TYR A 464 36.46 12.78 -5.53
N GLU A 465 36.22 12.57 -6.82
CA GLU A 465 35.02 11.84 -7.27
C GLU A 465 34.96 10.44 -6.66
N SER A 466 36.12 9.78 -6.51
CA SER A 466 36.22 8.49 -5.82
C SER A 466 35.87 8.60 -4.34
N LYS A 467 36.47 9.55 -3.60
CA LYS A 467 36.21 9.73 -2.16
C LYS A 467 34.80 10.19 -1.85
N PHE A 468 34.22 11.03 -2.72
CA PHE A 468 32.83 11.47 -2.60
C PHE A 468 31.88 10.29 -2.80
N LYS A 469 32.11 9.45 -3.83
CA LYS A 469 31.34 8.22 -4.03
C LYS A 469 31.46 7.24 -2.85
N GLU A 470 32.63 7.17 -2.22
CA GLU A 470 32.84 6.38 -1.01
C GLU A 470 32.03 6.93 0.17
N LEU A 471 32.07 8.24 0.41
CA LEU A 471 31.24 8.88 1.43
C LEU A 471 29.74 8.72 1.16
N GLU A 472 29.31 8.83 -0.11
CA GLU A 472 27.92 8.58 -0.51
C GLU A 472 27.49 7.15 -0.15
N LYS A 473 28.36 6.18 -0.42
CA LYS A 473 28.18 4.79 -0.05
C LYS A 473 28.07 4.59 1.45
N GLU A 474 28.96 5.14 2.25
CA GLU A 474 28.93 4.99 3.70
C GLU A 474 27.69 5.62 4.33
N ILE A 475 27.29 6.80 3.86
CA ILE A 475 26.06 7.47 4.32
C ILE A 475 24.83 6.62 3.98
N PHE A 476 24.81 5.98 2.81
CA PHE A 476 23.73 5.05 2.44
C PHE A 476 23.78 3.75 3.25
N ASP A 477 24.96 3.19 3.50
CA ASP A 477 25.14 2.03 4.36
C ASP A 477 24.66 2.35 5.79
N PHE A 478 24.89 3.57 6.28
CA PHE A 478 24.33 4.07 7.53
C PHE A 478 22.81 4.13 7.52
N TYR A 479 22.19 4.63 6.44
CA TYR A 479 20.73 4.61 6.28
C TYR A 479 20.17 3.19 6.37
N ILE A 480 20.77 2.27 5.61
CA ILE A 480 20.38 0.85 5.58
C ILE A 480 20.49 0.23 6.97
N CYS A 481 21.66 0.35 7.61
CA CYS A 481 21.91 -0.22 8.93
C CYS A 481 20.94 0.36 9.97
N SER A 482 20.69 1.67 9.93
CA SER A 482 19.77 2.34 10.85
C SER A 482 18.34 1.83 10.69
N LYS A 483 17.90 1.61 9.45
CA LYS A 483 16.57 1.07 9.12
C LYS A 483 16.40 -0.40 9.51
N ILE A 484 17.44 -1.23 9.36
CA ILE A 484 17.43 -2.62 9.85
C ILE A 484 17.36 -2.63 11.38
N ASN A 485 18.24 -1.88 12.04
CA ASN A 485 18.24 -1.74 13.49
C ASN A 485 16.88 -1.30 14.03
N LEU A 486 16.27 -0.32 13.35
CA LEU A 486 14.90 0.12 13.61
C LEU A 486 13.89 -1.02 13.47
N LEU A 487 13.88 -1.72 12.32
CA LEU A 487 12.99 -2.85 12.07
C LEU A 487 13.09 -3.91 13.17
N PHE A 488 14.30 -4.30 13.55
CA PHE A 488 14.54 -5.34 14.56
C PHE A 488 14.26 -4.88 15.99
N LEU A 489 14.30 -3.57 16.24
CA LEU A 489 13.77 -2.98 17.47
C LEU A 489 12.25 -3.16 17.54
N VAL A 490 11.54 -2.91 16.43
CA VAL A 490 10.08 -3.11 16.35
C VAL A 490 9.73 -4.61 16.43
N ILE A 491 10.49 -5.49 15.78
CA ILE A 491 10.30 -6.95 15.89
C ILE A 491 10.48 -7.42 17.34
N GLY A 492 11.53 -6.95 18.02
CA GLY A 492 11.73 -7.26 19.44
C GLY A 492 10.55 -6.79 20.31
N SER A 493 10.03 -5.60 20.04
CA SER A 493 8.82 -5.08 20.71
C SER A 493 7.59 -5.95 20.44
N TYR A 494 7.43 -6.42 19.20
CA TYR A 494 6.37 -7.31 18.79
C TYR A 494 6.46 -8.70 19.47
N CYS A 495 7.67 -9.24 19.66
CA CYS A 495 7.88 -10.45 20.45
C CYS A 495 7.35 -10.30 21.89
N ILE A 496 7.58 -9.15 22.54
CA ILE A 496 7.02 -8.88 23.88
C ILE A 496 5.49 -8.85 23.83
N PHE A 497 4.92 -8.18 22.84
CA PHE A 497 3.46 -8.10 22.65
C PHE A 497 2.84 -9.49 22.49
N VAL A 498 3.34 -10.32 21.57
CA VAL A 498 2.81 -11.66 21.30
C VAL A 498 3.01 -12.60 22.49
N GLY A 499 4.12 -12.49 23.21
CA GLY A 499 4.36 -13.27 24.43
C GLY A 499 3.26 -13.05 25.48
N ARG A 500 2.85 -11.79 25.66
CA ARG A 500 1.82 -11.40 26.62
C ARG A 500 0.41 -11.84 26.20
N GLU A 501 0.04 -11.58 24.95
CA GLU A 501 -1.33 -11.83 24.46
C GLU A 501 -1.60 -13.32 24.21
N ASN A 502 -0.61 -14.06 23.72
CA ASN A 502 -0.81 -15.41 23.19
C ASN A 502 -0.07 -16.51 23.98
N ASN A 503 0.61 -16.17 25.09
CA ASN A 503 1.41 -17.11 25.89
C ASN A 503 2.38 -17.95 25.04
N LYS A 504 2.90 -17.36 23.95
CA LYS A 504 3.91 -18.01 23.10
C LYS A 504 5.27 -17.87 23.78
N ASP A 505 6.15 -18.83 23.52
CA ASP A 505 7.57 -18.74 23.88
C ASP A 505 8.23 -17.64 23.03
N SER A 506 7.94 -16.38 23.35
CA SER A 506 8.53 -15.21 22.68
C SER A 506 9.96 -14.95 23.16
N LEU A 507 10.32 -15.53 24.31
CA LEU A 507 11.63 -15.35 24.92
C LEU A 507 12.74 -15.93 24.05
N LYS A 508 12.55 -17.11 23.45
CA LYS A 508 13.55 -17.68 22.52
C LYS A 508 13.82 -16.77 21.32
N TYR A 509 12.81 -16.05 20.82
CA TYR A 509 12.97 -15.08 19.71
C TYR A 509 13.77 -13.87 20.16
N LEU A 510 13.45 -13.30 21.33
CA LEU A 510 14.21 -12.20 21.92
C LEU A 510 15.67 -12.59 22.15
N LYS A 511 15.92 -13.81 22.67
CA LYS A 511 17.28 -14.31 22.91
C LYS A 511 18.06 -14.41 21.61
N LEU A 512 17.43 -14.92 20.57
CA LEU A 512 18.07 -15.01 19.26
C LEU A 512 18.50 -13.63 18.78
N LEU A 513 17.64 -12.61 18.85
CA LEU A 513 17.98 -11.26 18.39
C LEU A 513 19.21 -10.66 19.06
N TRP A 514 19.51 -11.08 20.30
CA TRP A 514 20.60 -10.50 21.09
C TRP A 514 21.87 -11.34 21.11
N PHE A 515 21.73 -12.66 21.09
CA PHE A 515 22.80 -13.61 21.32
C PHE A 515 23.17 -14.40 20.07
N TYR A 516 22.59 -14.07 18.90
CA TYR A 516 22.86 -14.80 17.66
C TYR A 516 24.35 -14.85 17.31
N THR A 517 25.05 -13.71 17.39
CA THR A 517 26.47 -13.61 17.03
C THR A 517 27.42 -13.68 18.23
N VAL A 518 26.87 -13.63 19.44
CA VAL A 518 27.60 -13.76 20.71
C VAL A 518 26.81 -14.74 21.60
N PRO A 519 27.12 -16.04 21.51
CA PRO A 519 26.53 -17.04 22.40
C PRO A 519 26.69 -16.64 23.87
N GLU A 520 25.71 -17.01 24.72
CA GLU A 520 25.68 -16.64 26.15
C GLU A 520 26.95 -17.06 26.92
N ASP A 521 27.68 -18.05 26.42
CA ASP A 521 28.87 -18.68 27.01
C ASP A 521 30.20 -18.32 26.30
N SER A 522 30.18 -17.39 25.34
CA SER A 522 31.35 -17.00 24.55
C SER A 522 31.77 -15.55 24.82
N ASP A 523 33.06 -15.36 25.11
CA ASP A 523 33.70 -14.03 25.15
C ASP A 523 34.06 -13.51 23.75
N THR A 524 33.96 -14.36 22.71
CA THR A 524 34.26 -14.02 21.32
C THR A 524 33.00 -13.90 20.49
N SER A 525 32.89 -12.81 19.72
CA SER A 525 31.87 -12.67 18.68
C SER A 525 32.23 -13.48 17.45
N TRP A 526 31.23 -14.03 16.78
CA TRP A 526 31.38 -14.40 15.38
C TRP A 526 31.49 -13.11 14.56
N GLY A 527 32.23 -13.10 13.45
CA GLY A 527 32.47 -11.92 12.60
C GLY A 527 31.23 -11.32 11.92
N ASN A 528 30.04 -11.58 12.47
CA ASN A 528 28.74 -11.11 12.05
C ASN A 528 28.21 -10.09 13.06
N THR A 529 27.36 -9.18 12.60
CA THR A 529 26.71 -8.16 13.43
C THR A 529 25.27 -8.60 13.77
N VAL A 530 24.85 -8.40 15.02
CA VAL A 530 23.42 -8.57 15.35
C VAL A 530 22.63 -7.42 14.72
N PRO A 531 21.39 -7.66 14.26
CA PRO A 531 20.55 -6.60 13.70
C PRO A 531 19.93 -5.69 14.78
N VAL A 532 20.39 -5.79 16.03
CA VAL A 532 19.91 -4.99 17.16
C VAL A 532 21.01 -4.04 17.62
N PRO A 533 20.68 -2.75 17.85
CA PRO A 533 21.63 -1.74 18.32
C PRO A 533 22.43 -2.18 19.55
N SER A 534 23.72 -1.87 19.54
CA SER A 534 24.67 -2.06 20.66
C SER A 534 25.09 -0.75 21.33
N ASP A 535 24.80 0.40 20.72
CA ASP A 535 25.09 1.73 21.27
C ASP A 535 23.88 2.31 22.01
N LEU A 536 24.11 2.83 23.23
CA LEU A 536 23.07 3.38 24.08
C LEU A 536 22.55 4.73 23.57
N GLU A 537 23.43 5.61 23.06
CA GLU A 537 23.00 6.92 22.54
C GLU A 537 22.08 6.71 21.32
N PHE A 538 22.50 5.86 20.38
CA PHE A 538 21.72 5.50 19.21
C PHE A 538 20.40 4.84 19.58
N LEU A 539 20.38 3.93 20.56
CA LEU A 539 19.15 3.30 21.05
C LEU A 539 18.13 4.32 21.58
N PHE A 540 18.58 5.32 22.34
CA PHE A 540 17.71 6.41 22.78
C PHE A 540 17.32 7.36 21.65
N ASN A 541 18.20 7.62 20.67
CA ASN A 541 17.84 8.38 19.47
C ASN A 541 16.73 7.69 18.66
N MET A 542 16.79 6.37 18.51
CA MET A 542 15.69 5.58 17.92
C MET A 542 14.42 5.69 18.76
N LEU A 543 14.50 5.66 20.09
CA LEU A 543 13.31 5.78 20.92
C LEU A 543 12.67 7.18 20.86
N PHE A 544 13.47 8.25 20.78
CA PHE A 544 13.01 9.63 20.93
C PHE A 544 12.66 10.35 19.64
N PHE A 545 13.34 9.99 18.56
CA PHE A 545 13.14 10.57 17.24
C PHE A 545 12.66 9.50 16.29
N GLY A 546 13.26 8.32 16.39
CA GLY A 546 12.74 7.23 15.60
C GLY A 546 12.97 7.39 14.10
N GLY A 547 14.04 8.11 13.77
CA GLY A 547 14.45 8.36 12.40
C GLY A 547 13.74 9.52 11.74
N THR A 548 12.77 10.16 12.40
CA THR A 548 12.27 11.47 12.01
C THR A 548 12.24 12.38 13.25
N ARG A 549 12.19 13.70 13.15
CA ARG A 549 12.01 14.54 14.36
C ARG A 549 10.63 14.35 15.07
N ASN A 550 9.86 13.31 14.71
CA ASN A 550 8.55 13.01 15.27
C ASN A 550 8.31 11.49 15.43
N ASN A 551 8.13 11.04 16.66
CA ASN A 551 7.82 9.64 17.00
C ASN A 551 6.51 9.11 16.39
N ASN A 552 5.61 9.96 15.89
CA ASN A 552 4.37 9.50 15.24
C ASN A 552 4.61 8.53 14.08
N TYR A 553 5.74 8.68 13.38
CA TYR A 553 6.10 7.81 12.26
C TYR A 553 6.14 6.31 12.66
N TRP A 554 6.54 6.00 13.89
CA TRP A 554 6.56 4.61 14.41
C TRP A 554 5.16 4.06 14.61
N TYR A 555 4.32 4.87 15.23
CA TYR A 555 2.95 4.49 15.59
C TYR A 555 2.07 4.32 14.37
N GLU A 556 2.37 5.04 13.28
CA GLU A 556 1.66 4.99 12.01
C GLU A 556 2.20 3.90 11.07
N SER A 557 3.52 3.63 11.08
CA SER A 557 4.12 2.67 10.12
C SER A 557 4.06 1.22 10.59
N TYR A 558 4.02 0.98 11.91
CA TYR A 558 4.06 -0.35 12.51
C TYR A 558 2.90 -0.53 13.50
N HIS A 559 1.73 -0.88 12.99
CA HIS A 559 0.55 -1.17 13.79
C HIS A 559 0.56 -2.59 14.34
N PHE A 560 0.45 -2.73 15.67
CA PHE A 560 0.13 -4.00 16.32
C PHE A 560 -1.40 -4.13 16.34
N GLU A 561 -1.96 -5.22 15.81
CA GLU A 561 -3.41 -5.45 15.85
C GLU A 561 -3.83 -5.71 17.30
N GLY A 562 -4.81 -4.96 17.80
CA GLY A 562 -5.30 -5.07 19.17
C GLY A 562 -4.60 -4.11 20.13
N TYR A 563 -5.38 -3.13 20.60
CA TYR A 563 -5.08 -2.17 21.65
C TYR A 563 -4.23 -0.93 21.31
N HIS A 564 -4.61 0.17 21.96
CA HIS A 564 -4.02 1.50 21.87
C HIS A 564 -2.51 1.50 22.20
N GLY A 565 -1.68 1.49 21.16
CA GLY A 565 -0.29 1.97 21.18
C GLY A 565 0.79 0.88 21.24
N SER A 566 1.67 0.85 20.24
CA SER A 566 2.93 0.07 20.24
C SER A 566 3.97 0.63 21.22
N LYS A 567 3.78 1.88 21.69
CA LYS A 567 4.69 2.62 22.58
C LYS A 567 5.13 1.84 23.83
N PRO A 568 4.23 1.25 24.63
CA PRO A 568 4.64 0.59 25.87
C PRO A 568 5.56 -0.61 25.62
N TYR A 569 5.33 -1.34 24.53
CA TYR A 569 6.15 -2.49 24.15
C TYR A 569 7.52 -2.07 23.60
N ILE A 570 7.57 -0.96 22.84
CA ILE A 570 8.81 -0.37 22.35
C ILE A 570 9.67 0.10 23.52
N ILE A 571 9.11 0.89 24.45
CA ILE A 571 9.86 1.34 25.63
C ILE A 571 10.34 0.14 26.45
N LYS A 572 9.48 -0.86 26.65
CA LYS A 572 9.85 -2.07 27.39
C LYS A 572 11.02 -2.82 26.72
N TYR A 573 10.99 -3.01 25.40
CA TYR A 573 12.09 -3.65 24.67
C TYR A 573 13.38 -2.83 24.72
N VAL A 574 13.29 -1.51 24.56
CA VAL A 574 14.44 -0.60 24.69
C VAL A 574 15.05 -0.71 26.07
N LEU A 575 14.25 -0.67 27.14
CA LEU A 575 14.76 -0.77 28.51
C LEU A 575 15.40 -2.12 28.80
N LEU A 576 14.82 -3.23 28.32
CA LEU A 576 15.49 -4.53 28.38
C LEU A 576 16.89 -4.43 27.75
N ARG A 577 16.99 -3.85 26.54
CA ARG A 577 18.26 -3.72 25.83
C ARG A 577 19.25 -2.82 26.55
N VAL A 578 18.79 -1.69 27.11
CA VAL A 578 19.60 -0.81 27.96
C VAL A 578 20.15 -1.57 29.16
N THR A 579 19.30 -2.33 29.86
CA THR A 579 19.72 -3.15 31.01
C THR A 579 20.84 -4.12 30.64
N TYR A 580 20.72 -4.79 29.50
CA TYR A 580 21.76 -5.69 29.00
C TYR A 580 23.08 -4.97 28.68
N LEU A 581 23.01 -3.83 27.98
CA LEU A 581 24.19 -3.05 27.61
C LEU A 581 24.90 -2.49 28.85
N LEU A 582 24.15 -1.98 29.84
CA LEU A 582 24.68 -1.53 31.12
C LEU A 582 25.37 -2.67 31.89
N HIS A 583 24.76 -3.86 31.93
CA HIS A 583 25.36 -5.04 32.56
C HIS A 583 26.69 -5.45 31.87
N ARG A 584 26.79 -5.25 30.55
CA ARG A 584 28.04 -5.43 29.78
C ARG A 584 29.04 -4.26 29.96
N GLY A 585 28.76 -3.30 30.84
CA GLY A 585 29.64 -2.17 31.14
C GLY A 585 29.61 -1.04 30.10
N LYS A 586 28.66 -1.06 29.16
CA LYS A 586 28.47 0.05 28.21
C LYS A 586 27.84 1.24 28.93
N ASN A 587 28.25 2.44 28.56
CA ASN A 587 27.71 3.70 29.05
C ASN A 587 27.93 4.77 27.96
N PHE A 588 27.21 5.89 28.03
CA PHE A 588 27.50 7.05 27.18
C PHE A 588 27.57 8.33 28.01
N THR A 589 28.33 9.30 27.53
CA THR A 589 28.54 10.60 28.19
C THR A 589 28.37 11.71 27.18
N ILE A 590 27.62 12.75 27.54
CA ILE A 590 27.47 13.93 26.69
C ILE A 590 28.48 14.98 27.15
N ASN A 591 29.58 15.11 26.40
CA ASN A 591 30.60 16.11 26.70
C ASN A 591 30.23 17.46 26.07
N ILE A 592 30.34 18.54 26.85
CA ILE A 592 30.19 19.92 26.39
C ILE A 592 31.50 20.66 26.61
N SER A 593 31.93 21.40 25.60
CA SER A 593 33.10 22.26 25.67
C SER A 593 32.75 23.64 25.10
N ARG A 594 33.53 24.67 25.42
CA ARG A 594 33.35 26.01 24.82
C ARG A 594 33.67 26.06 23.32
N SER A 595 34.38 25.07 22.80
CA SER A 595 34.75 24.94 21.39
C SER A 595 33.69 24.23 20.54
N ILE A 596 32.60 23.78 21.17
CA ILE A 596 31.53 23.08 20.47
C ILE A 596 30.77 24.04 19.56
N SER A 597 30.29 23.53 18.42
CA SER A 597 29.52 24.37 17.49
C SER A 597 28.10 24.64 18.01
N LYS A 598 27.49 25.72 17.50
CA LYS A 598 26.09 26.07 17.81
C LYS A 598 25.12 24.96 17.42
N SER A 599 25.33 24.31 16.27
CA SER A 599 24.45 23.24 15.78
C SER A 599 24.56 21.96 16.62
N GLU A 600 25.77 21.61 17.08
CA GLU A 600 25.96 20.48 18.00
C GLU A 600 25.38 20.77 19.38
N LEU A 601 25.44 22.02 19.86
CA LEU A 601 24.72 22.44 21.06
C LEU A 601 23.21 22.30 20.91
N VAL A 602 22.66 22.67 19.76
CA VAL A 602 21.23 22.50 19.47
C VAL A 602 20.84 21.02 19.48
N TYR A 603 21.64 20.14 18.86
CA TYR A 603 21.44 18.70 18.90
C TYR A 603 21.44 18.16 20.34
N LYS A 604 22.54 18.41 21.08
CA LYS A 604 22.71 17.91 22.45
C LYS A 604 21.61 18.41 23.36
N ARG A 605 21.24 19.69 23.22
CA ARG A 605 20.10 20.28 23.92
C ARG A 605 18.80 19.57 23.59
N LEU A 606 18.52 19.29 22.31
CA LEU A 606 17.32 18.59 21.87
C LEU A 606 17.25 17.18 22.48
N PHE A 607 18.33 16.40 22.37
CA PHE A 607 18.43 15.06 22.97
C PHE A 607 18.21 15.12 24.48
N ILE A 608 18.96 15.97 25.20
CA ILE A 608 18.87 16.14 26.65
C ILE A 608 17.46 16.52 27.09
N THR A 609 16.88 17.53 26.45
CA THR A 609 15.53 18.01 26.79
C THR A 609 14.49 16.90 26.56
N THR A 610 14.65 16.13 25.49
CA THR A 610 13.76 15.00 25.19
C THR A 610 13.92 13.87 26.21
N PHE A 611 15.16 13.48 26.55
CA PHE A 611 15.45 12.47 27.58
C PHE A 611 14.82 12.85 28.93
N ILE A 612 15.05 14.08 29.40
CA ILE A 612 14.46 14.59 30.65
C ILE A 612 12.93 14.52 30.57
N SER A 613 12.33 15.00 29.48
CA SER A 613 10.87 14.97 29.30
C SER A 613 10.26 13.57 29.28
N GLN A 614 11.01 12.55 28.86
CA GLN A 614 10.56 11.15 28.82
C GLN A 614 10.94 10.37 30.10
N THR A 615 11.71 10.96 31.02
CA THR A 615 12.28 10.24 32.17
C THR A 615 11.20 9.63 33.07
N GLU A 616 10.13 10.36 33.38
CA GLU A 616 9.03 9.84 34.20
C GLU A 616 8.41 8.56 33.59
N GLU A 617 8.20 8.54 32.27
CA GLU A 617 7.65 7.39 31.56
C GLU A 617 8.63 6.21 31.53
N LEU A 618 9.92 6.48 31.33
CA LEU A 618 10.98 5.47 31.38
C LEU A 618 11.06 4.83 32.78
N LEU A 619 11.06 5.64 33.84
CA LEU A 619 11.09 5.17 35.23
C LEU A 619 9.84 4.35 35.57
N GLY A 620 8.65 4.80 35.13
CA GLY A 620 7.41 4.03 35.29
C GLY A 620 7.45 2.69 34.54
N CYS A 621 8.14 2.60 33.41
CA CYS A 621 8.37 1.34 32.71
C CYS A 621 9.39 0.43 33.44
N CYS A 622 10.46 1.00 34.02
CA CYS A 622 11.38 0.26 34.88
C CYS A 622 10.66 -0.36 36.08
N ASP A 623 9.75 0.38 36.73
CA ASP A 623 8.96 -0.14 37.84
C ASP A 623 8.10 -1.34 37.44
N ARG A 624 7.50 -1.30 36.25
CA ARG A 624 6.79 -2.46 35.68
C ARG A 624 7.74 -3.64 35.45
N LEU A 625 8.90 -3.42 34.83
CA LEU A 625 9.90 -4.47 34.61
C LEU A 625 10.40 -5.11 35.91
N ILE A 626 10.60 -4.31 36.97
CA ILE A 626 10.97 -4.78 38.30
C ILE A 626 9.86 -5.69 38.85
N SER A 627 8.59 -5.28 38.74
CA SER A 627 7.45 -6.08 39.20
C SER A 627 7.27 -7.40 38.44
N GLU A 628 7.68 -7.41 37.16
CA GLU A 628 7.61 -8.56 36.25
C GLU A 628 8.94 -9.34 36.19
N SER A 629 9.92 -9.02 37.04
CA SER A 629 11.30 -9.50 36.95
C SER A 629 11.43 -11.03 36.81
N LYS A 630 10.60 -11.80 37.50
CA LYS A 630 10.57 -13.27 37.40
C LYS A 630 10.40 -13.80 35.97
N GLU A 631 9.70 -13.08 35.10
CA GLU A 631 9.52 -13.44 33.69
C GLU A 631 10.84 -13.32 32.90
N TRP A 632 11.72 -12.41 33.34
CA TRP A 632 12.97 -12.05 32.67
C TRP A 632 14.20 -12.72 33.28
N ASP A 633 14.08 -13.42 34.39
CA ASP A 633 15.21 -14.10 35.06
C ASP A 633 15.92 -15.10 34.14
N SER A 634 15.18 -15.77 33.25
CA SER A 634 15.77 -16.70 32.29
C SER A 634 16.40 -16.01 31.08
N PHE A 635 16.16 -14.70 30.90
CA PHE A 635 16.67 -13.90 29.79
C PHE A 635 18.10 -13.40 30.04
N PHE A 636 18.41 -13.01 31.28
CA PHE A 636 19.73 -12.56 31.67
C PHE A 636 20.59 -13.74 32.17
N PRO A 637 21.92 -13.74 31.92
CA PRO A 637 22.80 -14.79 32.42
C PRO A 637 22.73 -14.93 33.95
N LYS A 638 22.87 -16.17 34.45
CA LYS A 638 22.58 -16.64 35.83
C LYS A 638 23.33 -15.95 37.00
N ILE A 639 24.11 -14.90 36.75
CA ILE A 639 25.00 -14.30 37.75
C ILE A 639 24.27 -13.25 38.62
N GLU A 640 23.23 -12.58 38.10
CA GLU A 640 22.48 -11.55 38.82
C GLU A 640 20.95 -11.72 38.64
N GLN A 641 20.17 -11.46 39.70
CA GLN A 641 18.70 -11.50 39.61
C GLN A 641 18.23 -10.34 38.72
N SER A 642 17.30 -10.60 37.79
CA SER A 642 16.80 -9.56 36.85
C SER A 642 16.24 -8.34 37.59
N THR A 643 15.66 -8.52 38.79
CA THR A 643 15.23 -7.43 39.67
C THR A 643 16.35 -6.44 39.99
N GLN A 644 17.56 -6.93 40.28
CA GLN A 644 18.73 -6.08 40.59
C GLN A 644 19.20 -5.32 39.35
N LEU A 645 19.22 -5.99 38.19
CA LEU A 645 19.59 -5.38 36.91
C LEU A 645 18.64 -4.23 36.51
N PHE A 646 17.33 -4.44 36.68
CA PHE A 646 16.33 -3.41 36.42
C PHE A 646 16.39 -2.27 37.44
N GLN A 647 16.67 -2.56 38.71
CA GLN A 647 16.89 -1.55 39.73
C GLN A 647 18.11 -0.68 39.40
N HIS A 648 19.23 -1.29 39.00
CA HIS A 648 20.42 -0.58 38.54
C HIS A 648 20.12 0.28 37.29
N THR A 649 19.35 -0.23 36.34
CA THR A 649 18.92 0.53 35.15
C THR A 649 18.09 1.75 35.55
N LYS A 650 17.15 1.58 36.50
CA LYS A 650 16.33 2.67 37.03
C LYS A 650 17.19 3.75 37.69
N GLU A 651 18.14 3.34 38.53
CA GLU A 651 19.09 4.25 39.20
C GLU A 651 19.97 4.99 38.19
N TRP A 652 20.43 4.30 37.15
CA TRP A 652 21.20 4.91 36.07
C TRP A 652 20.39 5.97 35.32
N ILE A 653 19.11 5.71 34.99
CA ILE A 653 18.23 6.71 34.34
C ILE A 653 18.06 7.95 35.23
N SER A 654 17.78 7.76 36.53
CA SER A 654 17.66 8.89 37.47
C SER A 654 18.97 9.66 37.68
N ALA A 655 20.12 8.98 37.60
CA ALA A 655 21.42 9.64 37.63
C ALA A 655 21.67 10.45 36.36
N LYS A 656 21.32 9.91 35.19
CA LYS A 656 21.42 10.60 33.90
C LYS A 656 20.52 11.81 33.77
N GLU A 657 19.31 11.77 34.31
CA GLU A 657 18.43 12.94 34.39
C GLU A 657 19.14 14.11 35.10
N LYS A 658 19.71 13.87 36.29
CA LYS A 658 20.44 14.90 37.06
C LYS A 658 21.71 15.38 36.35
N GLU A 659 22.46 14.48 35.74
CA GLU A 659 23.62 14.81 34.90
C GLU A 659 23.20 15.75 33.76
N PHE A 660 22.12 15.41 33.06
CA PHE A 660 21.60 16.16 31.93
C PHE A 660 20.99 17.51 32.30
N GLU A 661 20.35 17.63 33.47
CA GLU A 661 19.93 18.93 34.02
C GLU A 661 21.12 19.86 34.25
N SER A 662 22.21 19.35 34.83
CA SER A 662 23.45 20.13 35.03
C SER A 662 24.05 20.56 33.70
N ILE A 663 24.11 19.65 32.73
CA ILE A 663 24.62 19.95 31.39
C ILE A 663 23.74 20.98 30.68
N LEU A 664 22.41 20.93 30.84
CA LEU A 664 21.49 21.90 30.24
C LEU A 664 21.72 23.32 30.79
N GLU A 665 22.04 23.45 32.08
CA GLU A 665 22.43 24.73 32.68
C GLU A 665 23.79 25.24 32.16
N GLU A 666 24.71 24.34 31.82
CA GLU A 666 25.96 24.71 31.16
C GLU A 666 25.71 25.19 29.73
N ILE A 667 24.86 24.51 28.95
CA ILE A 667 24.45 24.95 27.61
C ILE A 667 23.84 26.35 27.65
N LYS A 668 23.04 26.68 28.67
CA LYS A 668 22.43 28.01 28.80
C LYS A 668 23.44 29.13 29.07
N LYS A 669 24.62 28.80 29.62
CA LYS A 669 25.68 29.77 29.94
C LYS A 669 26.60 30.05 28.75
N ILE A 670 26.71 29.09 27.83
CA ILE A 670 27.43 29.21 26.55
C ILE A 670 26.55 29.98 25.57
#